data_AF-A0A4X1UVB4-F1
#
_entry.id   AF-A0A4X1UVB4-F1
#
_cell.length_a   1.000
_cell.length_b   1.000
_cell.length_c   1.000
_cell.angle_alpha   90.00
_cell.angle_beta   90.00
_cell.angle_gamma   90.00
#
_symmetry.space_group_name_H-M   'P 1'
#
loop_
_entity.id
_entity.type
_entity.pdbx_description
1 polymer ?
#
loop_
_entity_poly.entity_id
_entity_poly.type
_entity_poly.pdbx_seq_one_letter_code
_entity_poly.pdbx_strand_id
1 'polypeptide(L)'
;MAFSDLTARTVRLYDNWIKDADPRVEDWLLMSSPLPQTIILGLYVYFVTSLGPKFMENRKPFELKKAMITYNFFIVLFSMYICYEFVMSGWGTGYSFRCEIVDYSQSPTALRMVRTCWLYYFSKFIELLDTIFFVLRKKNSQVTFLHVFHHTIMPWTWWFGVKFAAGGLGTFHAFINTAVHVVMYCYYGLCALGPAYQKYLWWKKYLTTLQLWNETVELFRARMPLRKHRCRFKSYEHCFTGAEAVDWLHELLRCSQNFGPEVTRKQTVQLLKKFLKNHVIEDIKGKWGQEDFEDNRHLYRFPPSSPLKPYPKRPPYQKDVIKFPEWNDPLPGTSQENIPVRPVVMNSEMWYKRHSIAIGEVPACRLIHRRQLTEANVEEIWKSMTLSYLQKVLGLDSLEEVLDIKLVNSKFIIHNVYSVSKQGVVILDDKSKELPHWVLSAMKCLANWPNCSDLKQPMYLGFEKDVFKTIADYYGNLKEPLLTFHLFDAFVSVLGLLQKEKMAIEAFQICCLLLPPENRRKLQLLMRMMARICLNKEMPPLCDGFGTRTLMVQTFSHCILCSKDEVDLDDLIAARLVTFLMDNYQDILKVPLALQTSIEERVAHLRRVQIKYPGADMDITLSAPSFCRQISPEEFEYQRAYGSQEPLAALLEEVITDAKLSSKEKKKKLKQFQKSYPEVYQERFPTPESEALLFPEKSKAKPQLLMWALKNPFQPFQRTRSFRM
;
A
#
# COMPACT_ATOMS: atom_id res chain seq x y z
N MET A 1 -18.97 -33.42 -33.04
CA MET A 1 -19.44 -32.23 -33.79
C MET A 1 -19.07 -30.90 -33.10
N ALA A 2 -19.29 -30.71 -31.80
CA ALA A 2 -18.93 -29.45 -31.13
C ALA A 2 -17.41 -29.14 -31.11
N PHE A 3 -16.57 -30.15 -30.87
CA PHE A 3 -15.11 -29.98 -30.83
C PHE A 3 -14.50 -29.70 -32.23
N SER A 4 -15.05 -30.32 -33.28
CA SER A 4 -14.65 -30.07 -34.68
C SER A 4 -15.06 -28.68 -35.16
N ASP A 5 -16.20 -28.16 -34.68
CA ASP A 5 -16.64 -26.80 -35.02
C ASP A 5 -15.83 -25.72 -34.29
N LEU A 6 -15.45 -25.98 -33.03
CA LEU A 6 -14.56 -25.09 -32.27
C LEU A 6 -13.17 -25.02 -32.89
N THR A 7 -12.57 -26.15 -33.25
CA THR A 7 -11.25 -26.20 -33.91
C THR A 7 -11.27 -25.48 -35.27
N ALA A 8 -12.31 -25.68 -36.08
CA ALA A 8 -12.47 -24.99 -37.36
C ALA A 8 -12.68 -23.47 -37.22
N ARG A 9 -13.28 -23.00 -36.13
CA ARG A 9 -13.38 -21.55 -35.82
C ARG A 9 -12.05 -20.98 -35.37
N THR A 10 -11.32 -21.68 -34.49
CA THR A 10 -10.00 -21.24 -34.01
C THR A 10 -8.98 -21.15 -35.14
N VAL A 11 -8.96 -22.12 -36.06
CA VAL A 11 -8.08 -22.10 -37.24
C VAL A 11 -8.41 -20.89 -38.12
N ARG A 12 -9.70 -20.63 -38.40
CA ARG A 12 -10.09 -19.45 -39.19
C ARG A 12 -9.75 -18.12 -38.53
N LEU A 13 -9.86 -18.02 -37.21
CA LEU A 13 -9.44 -16.82 -36.47
C LEU A 13 -7.93 -16.62 -36.54
N TYR A 14 -7.15 -17.69 -36.39
CA TYR A 14 -5.69 -17.65 -36.54
C TYR A 14 -5.29 -17.24 -37.96
N ASP A 15 -5.89 -17.85 -38.99
CA ASP A 15 -5.59 -17.55 -40.40
C ASP A 15 -5.97 -16.11 -40.78
N ASN A 16 -7.00 -15.54 -40.17
CA ASN A 16 -7.35 -14.14 -40.40
C ASN A 16 -6.39 -13.18 -39.68
N TRP A 17 -5.96 -13.53 -38.47
CA TRP A 17 -5.04 -12.70 -37.70
C TRP A 17 -3.61 -12.71 -38.23
N ILE A 18 -3.14 -13.84 -38.77
CA ILE A 18 -1.78 -13.96 -39.30
C ILE A 18 -1.57 -13.18 -40.62
N LYS A 19 -2.66 -12.77 -41.30
CA LYS A 19 -2.59 -11.96 -42.54
C LYS A 19 -1.96 -10.60 -42.32
N ASP A 20 -2.05 -10.05 -41.11
CA ASP A 20 -1.45 -8.76 -40.75
C ASP A 20 0.04 -8.88 -40.38
N ALA A 21 0.62 -10.08 -40.46
CA ALA A 21 2.02 -10.31 -40.14
C ALA A 21 2.97 -9.71 -41.19
N ASP A 22 4.14 -9.32 -40.72
CA ASP A 22 5.24 -8.85 -41.55
C ASP A 22 5.82 -10.01 -42.38
N PRO A 23 5.74 -9.97 -43.72
CA PRO A 23 6.26 -11.04 -44.57
C PRO A 23 7.79 -11.12 -44.55
N ARG A 24 8.49 -10.06 -44.12
CA ARG A 24 9.97 -10.00 -44.13
C ARG A 24 10.63 -11.00 -43.17
N VAL A 25 9.88 -11.50 -42.19
CA VAL A 25 10.37 -12.43 -41.15
C VAL A 25 9.80 -13.83 -41.27
N GLU A 26 9.05 -14.15 -42.32
CA GLU A 26 8.31 -15.42 -42.44
C GLU A 26 9.23 -16.65 -42.36
N ASP A 27 10.34 -16.63 -43.08
CA ASP A 27 11.31 -17.73 -43.15
C ASP A 27 12.32 -17.75 -41.99
N TRP A 28 12.20 -16.83 -41.03
CA TRP A 28 13.17 -16.72 -39.95
C TRP A 28 12.90 -17.73 -38.85
N LEU A 29 13.97 -18.17 -38.19
CA LEU A 29 13.89 -19.19 -37.15
C LEU A 29 12.91 -18.75 -36.04
N LEU A 30 11.98 -19.66 -35.71
CA LEU A 30 10.86 -19.49 -34.77
C LEU A 30 9.77 -18.49 -35.19
N MET A 31 9.77 -17.94 -36.41
CA MET A 31 8.80 -16.92 -36.84
C MET A 31 7.61 -17.46 -37.66
N SER A 32 7.57 -18.77 -37.94
CA SER A 32 6.49 -19.39 -38.71
C SER A 32 5.16 -19.38 -37.97
N SER A 33 5.15 -19.73 -36.68
CA SER A 33 3.98 -19.68 -35.80
C SER A 33 4.42 -19.48 -34.34
N PRO A 34 3.53 -19.10 -33.41
CA PRO A 34 3.90 -18.98 -32.00
C PRO A 34 3.98 -20.36 -31.29
N LEU A 35 3.63 -21.46 -31.97
CA LEU A 35 3.61 -22.80 -31.38
C LEU A 35 5.00 -23.33 -30.99
N PRO A 36 6.04 -23.30 -31.86
CA PRO A 36 7.38 -23.76 -31.51
C PRO A 36 7.94 -23.08 -30.24
N GLN A 37 7.83 -21.76 -30.14
CA GLN A 37 8.30 -21.05 -28.95
C GLN A 37 7.49 -21.40 -27.70
N THR A 38 6.17 -21.61 -27.83
CA THR A 38 5.32 -21.97 -26.69
C THR A 38 5.68 -23.36 -26.15
N ILE A 39 6.02 -24.30 -27.04
CA ILE A 39 6.52 -25.62 -26.65
C ILE A 39 7.88 -25.50 -25.94
N ILE A 40 8.82 -24.75 -26.51
CA ILE A 40 10.15 -24.54 -25.91
C ILE A 40 10.03 -23.91 -24.52
N LEU A 41 9.22 -22.86 -24.38
CA LEU A 41 9.01 -22.16 -23.12
C LEU A 41 8.25 -23.02 -22.10
N GLY A 42 7.26 -23.80 -22.54
CA GLY A 42 6.57 -24.77 -21.68
C GLY A 42 7.52 -25.84 -21.14
N LEU A 43 8.40 -26.38 -21.99
CA LEU A 43 9.45 -27.32 -21.58
C LEU A 43 10.46 -26.68 -20.63
N TYR A 44 10.86 -25.43 -20.90
CA TYR A 44 11.73 -24.66 -20.02
C TYR A 44 11.11 -24.46 -18.64
N VAL A 45 9.86 -23.97 -18.55
CA VAL A 45 9.14 -23.78 -17.28
C VAL A 45 9.02 -25.10 -16.54
N TYR A 46 8.64 -26.17 -17.23
CA TYR A 46 8.57 -27.51 -16.64
C TYR A 46 9.93 -27.99 -16.11
N PHE A 47 11.01 -27.74 -16.87
CA PHE A 47 12.37 -28.07 -16.46
C PHE A 47 12.80 -27.29 -15.22
N VAL A 48 12.68 -25.96 -15.21
CA VAL A 48 13.24 -25.15 -14.11
C VAL A 48 12.43 -25.21 -12.82
N THR A 49 11.11 -25.45 -12.91
CA THR A 49 10.22 -25.50 -11.74
C THR A 49 10.03 -26.91 -11.17
N SER A 50 10.15 -27.96 -11.98
CA SER A 50 9.82 -29.33 -11.58
C SER A 50 10.92 -30.35 -11.89
N LEU A 51 11.17 -30.63 -13.17
CA LEU A 51 12.02 -31.76 -13.58
C LEU A 51 13.49 -31.56 -13.14
N GLY A 52 14.04 -30.36 -13.34
CA GLY A 52 15.42 -30.01 -13.03
C GLY A 52 15.73 -30.05 -11.53
N PRO A 53 14.97 -29.34 -10.66
CA PRO A 53 15.13 -29.45 -9.21
C PRO A 53 15.02 -30.88 -8.69
N LYS A 54 14.04 -31.66 -9.19
CA LYS A 54 13.87 -33.08 -8.83
C LYS A 54 15.04 -33.95 -9.29
N PHE A 55 15.58 -33.69 -10.48
CA PHE A 55 16.79 -34.37 -10.97
C PHE A 55 18.04 -34.04 -10.14
N MET A 56 18.12 -32.82 -9.59
CA MET A 56 19.25 -32.32 -8.79
C MET A 56 19.14 -32.62 -7.29
N GLU A 57 18.01 -33.12 -6.81
CA GLU A 57 17.73 -33.38 -5.39
C GLU A 57 18.83 -34.26 -4.75
N ASN A 58 19.12 -35.40 -5.38
CA ASN A 58 20.11 -36.39 -4.92
C ASN A 58 21.50 -36.24 -5.57
N ARG A 59 21.79 -35.09 -6.20
CA ARG A 59 23.08 -34.80 -6.84
C ARG A 59 23.78 -33.63 -6.17
N LYS A 60 25.12 -33.61 -6.26
CA LYS A 60 25.93 -32.45 -5.85
C LYS A 60 25.77 -31.31 -6.88
N PRO A 61 25.85 -30.04 -6.46
CA PRO A 61 25.86 -28.91 -7.39
C PRO A 61 26.95 -29.05 -8.46
N PHE A 62 26.63 -28.76 -9.72
CA PHE A 62 27.63 -28.76 -10.79
C PHE A 62 28.58 -27.56 -10.64
N GLU A 63 29.88 -27.81 -10.88
CA GLU A 63 30.88 -26.75 -10.92
C GLU A 63 30.93 -26.11 -12.33
N LEU A 64 30.11 -25.09 -12.55
CA LEU A 64 29.94 -24.45 -13.85
C LEU A 64 30.65 -23.09 -13.98
N LYS A 65 31.70 -22.84 -13.17
CA LYS A 65 32.37 -21.52 -13.12
C LYS A 65 32.87 -21.04 -14.49
N LYS A 66 33.60 -21.88 -15.22
CA LYS A 66 34.12 -21.54 -16.56
C LYS A 66 32.99 -21.31 -17.56
N ALA A 67 32.00 -22.20 -17.57
CA ALA A 67 30.83 -22.09 -18.44
C ALA A 67 30.09 -20.76 -18.21
N MET A 68 29.86 -20.38 -16.95
CA MET A 68 29.22 -19.11 -16.60
C MET A 68 30.07 -17.90 -17.00
N ILE A 69 31.39 -17.93 -16.83
CA ILE A 69 32.26 -16.81 -17.25
C ILE A 69 32.18 -16.63 -18.77
N THR A 70 32.34 -17.71 -19.54
CA THR A 70 32.24 -17.69 -21.01
C THR A 70 30.86 -17.21 -21.47
N TYR A 71 29.80 -17.72 -20.84
CA TYR A 71 28.43 -17.31 -21.12
C TYR A 71 28.21 -15.82 -20.82
N ASN A 72 28.55 -15.34 -19.62
CA ASN A 72 28.36 -13.93 -19.26
C ASN A 72 29.12 -13.00 -20.20
N PHE A 73 30.36 -13.36 -20.56
CA PHE A 73 31.16 -12.60 -21.52
C PHE A 73 30.55 -12.61 -22.93
N PHE A 74 30.03 -13.75 -23.38
CA PHE A 74 29.30 -13.84 -24.63
C PHE A 74 28.06 -12.94 -24.63
N ILE A 75 27.25 -12.96 -23.57
CA ILE A 75 26.04 -12.11 -23.48
C ILE A 75 26.40 -10.63 -23.45
N VAL A 76 27.49 -10.24 -22.81
CA VAL A 76 28.01 -8.86 -22.85
C VAL A 76 28.33 -8.43 -24.27
N LEU A 77 29.13 -9.22 -25.00
CA LEU A 77 29.48 -8.91 -26.39
C LEU A 77 28.25 -8.89 -27.30
N PHE A 78 27.35 -9.85 -27.12
CA PHE A 78 26.13 -9.94 -27.92
C PHE A 78 25.17 -8.78 -27.63
N SER A 79 25.01 -8.38 -26.37
CA SER A 79 24.20 -7.22 -25.99
C SER A 79 24.80 -5.91 -26.48
N MET A 80 26.14 -5.76 -26.46
CA MET A 80 26.81 -4.60 -27.06
C MET A 80 26.57 -4.54 -28.57
N TYR A 81 26.65 -5.68 -29.26
CA TYR A 81 26.37 -5.76 -30.69
C TYR A 81 24.92 -5.38 -31.00
N ILE A 82 23.93 -5.94 -30.30
CA ILE A 82 22.51 -5.61 -30.52
C ILE A 82 22.24 -4.13 -30.20
N CYS A 83 22.84 -3.59 -29.14
CA CYS A 83 22.73 -2.17 -28.79
C CYS A 83 23.27 -1.28 -29.92
N TYR A 84 24.45 -1.60 -30.44
CA TYR A 84 25.03 -0.92 -31.61
C TYR A 84 24.12 -1.00 -32.84
N GLU A 85 23.56 -2.18 -33.11
CA GLU A 85 22.64 -2.39 -34.22
C GLU A 85 21.35 -1.56 -34.06
N PHE A 86 20.79 -1.43 -32.85
CA PHE A 86 19.63 -0.56 -32.60
C PHE A 86 19.96 0.91 -32.83
N VAL A 87 21.13 1.36 -32.39
CA VAL A 87 21.63 2.74 -32.64
C VAL A 87 21.71 2.98 -34.14
N MET A 88 22.35 2.07 -34.88
CA MET A 88 22.56 2.26 -36.32
C MET A 88 21.32 2.03 -37.19
N SER A 89 20.33 1.29 -36.68
CA SER A 89 19.08 0.99 -37.39
C SER A 89 18.02 2.10 -37.27
N GLY A 90 18.22 3.10 -36.40
CA GLY A 90 17.33 4.25 -36.31
C GLY A 90 17.61 5.19 -35.15
N TRP A 91 17.87 4.65 -33.95
CA TRP A 91 17.96 5.44 -32.71
C TRP A 91 19.10 6.47 -32.68
N GLY A 92 20.16 6.27 -33.44
CA GLY A 92 21.28 7.21 -33.61
C GLY A 92 21.39 7.84 -35.00
N THR A 93 20.55 7.43 -35.96
CA THR A 93 20.69 7.80 -37.37
C THR A 93 19.49 8.54 -37.96
N GLY A 94 18.33 8.58 -37.27
CA GLY A 94 17.16 9.29 -37.79
C GLY A 94 15.91 9.34 -36.91
N TYR A 95 15.81 8.56 -35.83
CA TYR A 95 14.64 8.58 -34.94
C TYR A 95 14.64 9.84 -34.06
N SER A 96 13.48 10.46 -33.94
CA SER A 96 13.22 11.70 -33.18
C SER A 96 12.91 11.48 -31.69
N PHE A 97 12.93 10.23 -31.21
CA PHE A 97 12.54 9.81 -29.86
C PHE A 97 11.09 10.16 -29.47
N ARG A 98 10.21 10.37 -30.47
CA ARG A 98 8.79 10.68 -30.27
C ARG A 98 7.90 9.60 -30.88
N CYS A 99 7.04 9.95 -31.84
CA CYS A 99 6.15 9.02 -32.51
C CYS A 99 6.90 8.43 -33.71
N GLU A 100 7.59 7.32 -33.46
CA GLU A 100 8.29 6.56 -34.51
C GLU A 100 7.42 5.40 -34.96
N ILE A 101 7.01 5.43 -36.23
CA ILE A 101 6.26 4.35 -36.87
C ILE A 101 7.20 3.25 -37.36
N VAL A 102 6.65 2.05 -37.52
CA VAL A 102 7.40 0.93 -38.11
C VAL A 102 7.56 1.18 -39.61
N ASP A 103 8.80 1.10 -40.10
CA ASP A 103 9.09 1.11 -41.53
C ASP A 103 8.97 -0.32 -42.08
N TYR A 104 7.90 -0.58 -42.85
CA TYR A 104 7.66 -1.87 -43.51
C TYR A 104 8.31 -1.98 -44.90
N SER A 105 9.14 -1.01 -45.31
CA SER A 105 9.86 -1.06 -46.59
C SER A 105 10.96 -2.14 -46.59
N GLN A 106 11.45 -2.46 -47.79
CA GLN A 106 12.61 -3.32 -48.02
C GLN A 106 13.93 -2.53 -48.03
N SER A 107 13.95 -1.34 -47.42
CA SER A 107 15.18 -0.54 -47.35
C SER A 107 16.24 -1.25 -46.50
N PRO A 108 17.55 -1.05 -46.77
CA PRO A 108 18.60 -1.68 -45.98
C PRO A 108 18.51 -1.34 -44.48
N THR A 109 18.10 -0.11 -44.14
CA THR A 109 17.92 0.34 -42.75
C THR A 109 16.72 -0.32 -42.08
N ALA A 110 15.58 -0.43 -42.79
CA ALA A 110 14.39 -1.11 -42.28
C ALA A 110 14.67 -2.60 -42.03
N LEU A 111 15.30 -3.29 -42.98
CA LEU A 111 15.70 -4.69 -42.82
C LEU A 111 16.71 -4.90 -41.69
N ARG A 112 17.61 -3.94 -41.48
CA ARG A 112 18.54 -3.95 -40.33
C ARG A 112 17.79 -3.85 -39.01
N MET A 113 16.78 -2.97 -38.89
CA MET A 113 15.93 -2.86 -37.70
C MET A 113 15.18 -4.16 -37.42
N VAL A 114 14.55 -4.74 -38.44
CA VAL A 114 13.82 -6.00 -38.33
C VAL A 114 14.74 -7.13 -37.86
N ARG A 115 15.93 -7.23 -38.47
CA ARG A 115 16.97 -8.19 -38.06
C ARG A 115 17.41 -7.99 -36.62
N THR A 116 17.54 -6.74 -36.18
CA THR A 116 17.91 -6.40 -34.80
C THR A 116 16.81 -6.80 -33.82
N CYS A 117 15.54 -6.58 -34.16
CA CYS A 117 14.40 -7.01 -33.36
C CYS A 117 14.37 -8.54 -33.22
N TRP A 118 14.63 -9.28 -34.30
CA TRP A 118 14.72 -10.74 -34.25
C TRP A 118 15.93 -11.22 -33.43
N LEU A 119 17.10 -10.58 -33.57
CA LEU A 119 18.29 -10.90 -32.77
C LEU A 119 18.03 -10.67 -31.27
N TYR A 120 17.35 -9.59 -30.91
CA TYR A 120 16.93 -9.33 -29.55
C TYR A 120 15.92 -10.37 -29.04
N TYR A 121 14.92 -10.74 -29.85
CA TYR A 121 14.00 -11.84 -29.52
C TYR A 121 14.75 -13.15 -29.29
N PHE A 122 15.70 -13.51 -30.17
CA PHE A 122 16.49 -14.72 -30.04
C PHE A 122 17.41 -14.68 -28.81
N SER A 123 17.93 -13.50 -28.44
CA SER A 123 18.74 -13.34 -27.22
C SER A 123 17.98 -13.79 -25.97
N LYS A 124 16.65 -13.60 -25.93
CA LYS A 124 15.82 -14.01 -24.79
C LYS A 124 15.76 -15.52 -24.60
N PHE A 125 15.91 -16.31 -25.66
CA PHE A 125 16.06 -17.77 -25.52
C PHE A 125 17.43 -18.17 -25.00
N ILE A 126 18.48 -17.44 -25.37
CA ILE A 126 19.83 -17.68 -24.85
C ILE A 126 19.87 -17.33 -23.35
N GLU A 127 19.21 -16.25 -22.95
CA GLU A 127 19.10 -15.81 -21.55
C GLU A 127 18.39 -16.84 -20.65
N LEU A 128 17.63 -17.80 -21.20
CA LEU A 128 17.06 -18.92 -20.42
C LEU A 128 18.14 -19.81 -19.77
N LEU A 129 19.38 -19.75 -20.27
CA LEU A 129 20.51 -20.45 -19.67
C LEU A 129 20.84 -19.94 -18.26
N ASP A 130 20.50 -18.69 -17.91
CA ASP A 130 20.68 -18.14 -16.56
C ASP A 130 20.02 -19.04 -15.51
N THR A 131 18.77 -19.37 -15.77
CA THR A 131 17.92 -20.16 -14.88
C THR A 131 18.33 -21.62 -14.88
N ILE A 132 18.80 -22.14 -16.02
CA ILE A 132 19.39 -23.48 -16.10
C ILE A 132 20.66 -23.56 -15.24
N PHE A 133 21.53 -22.53 -15.26
CA PHE A 133 22.69 -22.48 -14.38
C PHE A 133 22.30 -22.46 -12.89
N PHE A 134 21.22 -21.76 -12.51
CA PHE A 134 20.73 -21.76 -11.14
C PHE A 134 20.30 -23.15 -10.68
N VAL A 135 19.50 -23.85 -11.48
CA VAL A 135 19.03 -25.21 -11.17
C VAL A 135 20.20 -26.19 -11.05
N LEU A 136 21.12 -26.20 -12.03
CA LEU A 136 22.26 -27.11 -12.02
C LEU A 136 23.25 -26.82 -10.87
N ARG A 137 23.29 -25.59 -10.36
CA ARG A 137 24.10 -25.20 -9.19
C ARG A 137 23.35 -25.33 -7.86
N LYS A 138 22.12 -25.85 -7.87
CA LYS A 138 21.22 -25.91 -6.70
C LYS A 138 21.04 -24.55 -6.02
N LYS A 139 20.99 -23.48 -6.81
CA LYS A 139 20.69 -22.12 -6.38
C LYS A 139 19.21 -21.82 -6.58
N ASN A 140 18.37 -22.66 -5.96
CA ASN A 140 16.92 -22.59 -6.14
C ASN A 140 16.32 -21.27 -5.64
N SER A 141 16.98 -20.59 -4.68
CA SER A 141 16.62 -19.23 -4.24
C SER A 141 16.70 -18.18 -5.35
N GLN A 142 17.49 -18.43 -6.40
CA GLN A 142 17.57 -17.53 -7.56
C GLN A 142 16.50 -17.82 -8.62
N VAL A 143 15.79 -18.96 -8.53
CA VAL A 143 14.70 -19.35 -9.44
C VAL A 143 13.38 -18.84 -8.87
N THR A 144 13.23 -17.52 -8.80
CA THR A 144 12.02 -16.87 -8.27
C THR A 144 10.89 -16.79 -9.30
N PHE A 145 9.66 -16.57 -8.85
CA PHE A 145 8.52 -16.34 -9.76
C PHE A 145 8.80 -15.17 -10.70
N LEU A 146 9.32 -14.05 -10.20
CA LEU A 146 9.64 -12.88 -11.02
C LEU A 146 10.64 -13.21 -12.12
N HIS A 147 11.70 -13.95 -11.79
CA HIS A 147 12.72 -14.35 -12.77
C HIS A 147 12.14 -15.29 -13.82
N VAL A 148 11.46 -16.37 -13.42
CA VAL A 148 10.86 -17.33 -14.38
C VAL A 148 9.77 -16.67 -15.22
N PHE A 149 8.90 -15.85 -14.61
CA PHE A 149 7.87 -15.10 -15.32
C PHE A 149 8.49 -14.15 -16.35
N HIS A 150 9.46 -13.33 -15.96
CA HIS A 150 10.16 -12.41 -16.87
C HIS A 150 10.82 -13.16 -18.04
N HIS A 151 11.61 -14.20 -17.76
CA HIS A 151 12.30 -14.99 -18.80
C HIS A 151 11.34 -15.81 -19.68
N THR A 152 10.09 -16.04 -19.25
CA THR A 152 9.08 -16.73 -20.05
C THR A 152 8.26 -15.73 -20.89
N ILE A 153 7.78 -14.66 -20.27
CA ILE A 153 6.87 -13.70 -20.92
C ILE A 153 7.60 -12.82 -21.93
N MET A 154 8.87 -12.47 -21.68
CA MET A 154 9.66 -11.64 -22.59
C MET A 154 9.81 -12.29 -23.98
N PRO A 155 10.39 -13.49 -24.15
CA PRO A 155 10.45 -14.11 -25.48
C PRO A 155 9.06 -14.35 -26.06
N TRP A 156 8.09 -14.81 -25.26
CA TRP A 156 6.74 -15.11 -25.74
C TRP A 156 6.04 -13.89 -26.35
N THR A 157 6.10 -12.74 -25.67
CA THR A 157 5.51 -11.47 -26.15
C THR A 157 6.32 -10.84 -27.28
N TRP A 158 7.66 -10.95 -27.24
CA TRP A 158 8.52 -10.38 -28.29
C TRP A 158 8.32 -11.01 -29.65
N TRP A 159 7.87 -12.27 -29.72
CA TRP A 159 7.47 -12.90 -30.98
C TRP A 159 6.42 -12.08 -31.73
N PHE A 160 5.40 -11.58 -31.02
CA PHE A 160 4.38 -10.72 -31.63
C PHE A 160 4.95 -9.38 -32.07
N GLY A 161 5.88 -8.81 -31.30
CA GLY A 161 6.60 -7.60 -31.68
C GLY A 161 7.37 -7.79 -32.99
N VAL A 162 8.13 -8.87 -33.13
CA VAL A 162 8.89 -9.17 -34.36
C VAL A 162 7.96 -9.55 -35.51
N LYS A 163 6.87 -10.28 -35.25
CA LYS A 163 5.95 -10.77 -36.29
C LYS A 163 5.08 -9.66 -36.86
N PHE A 164 4.71 -8.64 -36.08
CA PHE A 164 3.75 -7.62 -36.51
C PHE A 164 4.31 -6.20 -36.55
N ALA A 165 5.28 -5.85 -35.70
CA ALA A 165 5.70 -4.46 -35.49
C ALA A 165 7.20 -4.33 -35.21
N ALA A 166 8.04 -4.90 -36.07
CA ALA A 166 9.49 -4.94 -35.92
C ALA A 166 10.17 -3.59 -36.26
N GLY A 167 9.96 -2.57 -35.41
CA GLY A 167 10.57 -1.25 -35.57
C GLY A 167 9.86 -0.15 -34.78
N GLY A 168 10.24 1.11 -35.01
CA GLY A 168 9.59 2.27 -34.41
C GLY A 168 9.72 2.36 -32.88
N LEU A 169 8.78 3.07 -32.26
CA LEU A 169 8.81 3.39 -30.82
C LEU A 169 8.82 2.15 -29.92
N GLY A 170 8.20 1.04 -30.36
CA GLY A 170 8.16 -0.21 -29.60
C GLY A 170 9.54 -0.80 -29.30
N THR A 171 10.55 -0.49 -30.13
CA THR A 171 11.92 -0.98 -29.96
C THR A 171 12.74 -0.19 -28.93
N PHE A 172 12.24 0.94 -28.43
CA PHE A 172 12.99 1.78 -27.49
C PHE A 172 13.34 1.03 -26.20
N HIS A 173 12.39 0.24 -25.70
CA HIS A 173 12.61 -0.57 -24.51
C HIS A 173 13.72 -1.62 -24.72
N ALA A 174 13.78 -2.27 -25.89
CA ALA A 174 14.85 -3.22 -26.21
C ALA A 174 16.21 -2.53 -26.32
N PHE A 175 16.26 -1.35 -26.94
CA PHE A 175 17.48 -0.55 -27.00
C PHE A 175 18.04 -0.26 -25.60
N ILE A 176 17.22 0.27 -24.69
CA ILE A 176 17.65 0.54 -23.32
C ILE A 176 17.97 -0.77 -22.56
N ASN A 177 17.17 -1.82 -22.74
CA ASN A 177 17.40 -3.11 -22.09
C ASN A 177 18.76 -3.70 -22.48
N THR A 178 19.15 -3.66 -23.75
CA THR A 178 20.46 -4.16 -24.19
C THR A 178 21.62 -3.37 -23.59
N ALA A 179 21.51 -2.05 -23.48
CA ALA A 179 22.51 -1.23 -22.81
C ALA A 179 22.65 -1.57 -21.31
N VAL A 180 21.53 -1.80 -20.62
CA VAL A 180 21.52 -2.25 -19.22
C VAL A 180 22.09 -3.67 -19.09
N HIS A 181 21.77 -4.58 -20.01
CA HIS A 181 22.29 -5.94 -20.04
C HIS A 181 23.82 -5.96 -20.19
N VAL A 182 24.43 -5.05 -20.96
CA VAL A 182 25.90 -4.91 -21.02
C VAL A 182 26.47 -4.66 -19.62
N VAL A 183 25.88 -3.75 -18.85
CA VAL A 183 26.35 -3.42 -17.49
C VAL A 183 26.10 -4.59 -16.53
N MET A 184 24.91 -5.20 -16.60
CA MET A 184 24.49 -6.28 -15.71
C MET A 184 25.31 -7.57 -15.92
N TYR A 185 25.49 -8.03 -17.16
CA TYR A 185 26.28 -9.24 -17.43
C TYR A 185 27.78 -8.99 -17.28
N CYS A 186 28.27 -7.76 -17.47
CA CYS A 186 29.63 -7.39 -17.05
C CYS A 186 29.79 -7.59 -15.54
N TYR A 187 28.82 -7.14 -14.75
CA TYR A 187 28.81 -7.34 -13.31
C TYR A 187 28.76 -8.85 -12.94
N TYR A 188 27.88 -9.64 -13.55
CA TYR A 188 27.80 -11.09 -13.30
C TYR A 188 29.07 -11.83 -13.70
N GLY A 189 29.70 -11.46 -14.82
CA GLY A 189 30.99 -11.99 -15.26
C GLY A 189 32.09 -11.70 -14.24
N LEU A 190 32.18 -10.46 -13.74
CA LEU A 190 33.16 -10.06 -12.73
C LEU A 190 32.91 -10.75 -11.37
N CYS A 191 31.65 -10.92 -10.98
CA CYS A 191 31.27 -11.67 -9.78
C CYS A 191 31.61 -13.17 -9.89
N ALA A 192 31.50 -13.75 -11.09
CA ALA A 192 31.83 -15.15 -11.35
C ALA A 192 33.34 -15.45 -11.30
N LEU A 193 34.21 -14.44 -11.39
CA LEU A 193 35.67 -14.60 -11.20
C LEU A 193 36.04 -14.96 -9.75
N GLY A 194 35.16 -14.66 -8.78
CA GLY A 194 35.24 -15.09 -7.39
C GLY A 194 35.55 -13.96 -6.39
N PRO A 195 35.71 -14.30 -5.09
CA PRO A 195 35.83 -13.33 -4.01
C PRO A 195 37.00 -12.34 -4.16
N ALA A 196 38.08 -12.76 -4.83
CA ALA A 196 39.25 -11.94 -5.08
C ALA A 196 38.98 -10.74 -6.02
N TYR A 197 37.97 -10.81 -6.89
CA TYR A 197 37.63 -9.76 -7.85
C TYR A 197 36.40 -8.94 -7.43
N GLN A 198 35.54 -9.49 -6.57
CA GLN A 198 34.38 -8.79 -5.99
C GLN A 198 34.79 -7.52 -5.22
N LYS A 199 35.98 -7.50 -4.62
CA LYS A 199 36.55 -6.33 -3.91
C LYS A 199 36.83 -5.11 -4.79
N TYR A 200 36.95 -5.27 -6.11
CA TYR A 200 37.22 -4.19 -7.06
C TYR A 200 35.94 -3.62 -7.70
N LEU A 201 34.74 -4.01 -7.26
CA LEU A 201 33.46 -3.47 -7.72
C LEU A 201 33.12 -2.13 -7.02
N TRP A 202 34.07 -1.17 -7.03
CA TRP A 202 33.98 0.13 -6.35
C TRP A 202 32.86 1.04 -6.89
N TRP A 203 32.35 0.74 -8.09
CA TRP A 203 31.29 1.49 -8.76
C TRP A 203 29.86 1.08 -8.35
N LYS A 204 29.70 0.12 -7.42
CA LYS A 204 28.45 -0.13 -6.67
C LYS A 204 27.85 1.18 -6.13
N LYS A 205 28.72 2.13 -5.71
CA LYS A 205 28.34 3.44 -5.18
C LYS A 205 27.65 4.36 -6.19
N TYR A 206 27.91 4.24 -7.50
CA TYR A 206 27.28 5.12 -8.50
C TYR A 206 25.83 4.72 -8.80
N LEU A 207 25.52 3.42 -8.73
CA LEU A 207 24.16 2.91 -8.78
C LEU A 207 23.34 3.44 -7.60
N THR A 208 23.95 3.43 -6.40
CA THR A 208 23.36 4.02 -5.18
C THR A 208 23.22 5.54 -5.29
N THR A 209 24.17 6.24 -5.91
CA THR A 209 24.11 7.71 -6.08
C THR A 209 22.96 8.12 -7.01
N LEU A 210 22.69 7.36 -8.07
CA LEU A 210 21.54 7.57 -8.97
C LEU A 210 20.20 7.34 -8.25
N GLN A 211 20.12 6.32 -7.39
CA GLN A 211 18.95 6.07 -6.54
C GLN A 211 18.72 7.22 -5.55
N LEU A 212 19.77 7.67 -4.85
CA LEU A 212 19.71 8.79 -3.89
C LEU A 212 19.30 10.12 -4.55
N TRP A 213 19.77 10.38 -5.77
CA TRP A 213 19.38 11.58 -6.53
C TRP A 213 17.87 11.59 -6.81
N ASN A 214 17.32 10.49 -7.29
CA ASN A 214 15.89 10.37 -7.59
C ASN A 214 15.03 10.50 -6.33
N GLU A 215 15.41 9.83 -5.23
CA GLU A 215 14.72 9.92 -3.94
C GLU A 215 14.72 11.35 -3.38
N THR A 216 15.86 12.05 -3.42
CA THR A 216 15.97 13.41 -2.91
C THR A 216 15.13 14.40 -3.73
N VAL A 217 15.14 14.27 -5.06
CA VAL A 217 14.32 15.10 -5.95
C VAL A 217 12.83 14.85 -5.73
N GLU A 218 12.42 13.60 -5.57
CA GLU A 218 11.03 13.22 -5.32
C GLU A 218 10.52 13.76 -3.98
N LEU A 219 11.27 13.57 -2.90
CA LEU A 219 10.92 14.08 -1.57
C LEU A 219 10.83 15.61 -1.56
N PHE A 220 11.78 16.29 -2.20
CA PHE A 220 11.79 17.75 -2.30
C PHE A 220 10.58 18.27 -3.08
N ARG A 221 10.23 17.66 -4.22
CA ARG A 221 9.06 18.08 -5.01
C ARG A 221 7.72 17.80 -4.31
N ALA A 222 7.62 16.69 -3.58
CA ALA A 222 6.38 16.24 -2.96
C ALA A 222 6.06 16.93 -1.63
N ARG A 223 7.07 17.31 -0.84
CA ARG A 223 6.89 17.75 0.55
C ARG A 223 7.35 19.18 0.86
N MET A 224 7.98 19.88 -0.09
CA MET A 224 8.34 21.29 0.09
C MET A 224 7.07 22.15 0.24
N PRO A 225 6.91 22.92 1.33
CA PRO A 225 5.74 23.76 1.55
C PRO A 225 5.68 24.92 0.54
N LEU A 226 4.61 24.97 -0.24
CA LEU A 226 4.31 26.07 -1.15
C LEU A 226 3.38 27.07 -0.46
N ARG A 227 3.76 28.35 -0.46
CA ARG A 227 3.00 29.42 0.21
C ARG A 227 2.72 30.57 -0.75
N LYS A 228 1.85 31.48 -0.30
CA LYS A 228 1.59 32.75 -0.98
C LYS A 228 2.62 33.77 -0.52
N HIS A 229 3.40 34.29 -1.46
CA HIS A 229 4.40 35.32 -1.17
C HIS A 229 4.08 36.61 -1.92
N ARG A 230 4.25 37.75 -1.25
CA ARG A 230 4.09 39.08 -1.85
C ARG A 230 5.45 39.66 -2.17
N CYS A 231 5.69 40.00 -3.43
CA CYS A 231 6.93 40.64 -3.87
C CYS A 231 6.61 41.76 -4.87
N ARG A 232 7.17 42.95 -4.66
CA ARG A 232 6.93 44.16 -5.49
C ARG A 232 5.44 44.45 -5.71
N PHE A 233 4.67 44.47 -4.63
CA PHE A 233 3.22 44.71 -4.61
C PHE A 233 2.34 43.68 -5.36
N LYS A 234 2.92 42.65 -5.99
CA LYS A 234 2.19 41.52 -6.58
C LYS A 234 2.26 40.29 -5.67
N SER A 235 1.17 39.55 -5.59
CA SER A 235 1.09 38.29 -4.83
C SER A 235 1.25 37.12 -5.80
N TYR A 236 2.16 36.20 -5.47
CA TYR A 236 2.37 34.97 -6.21
C TYR A 236 1.93 33.77 -5.37
N GLU A 237 1.27 32.82 -6.00
CA GLU A 237 0.74 31.61 -5.38
C GLU A 237 1.59 30.39 -5.79
N HIS A 238 1.60 29.36 -4.94
CA HIS A 238 2.37 28.13 -5.16
C HIS A 238 3.90 28.34 -5.35
N CYS A 239 4.50 29.25 -4.59
CA CYS A 239 5.94 29.54 -4.65
C CYS A 239 6.61 29.43 -3.27
N PHE A 240 7.93 29.48 -3.24
CA PHE A 240 8.76 29.46 -2.02
C PHE A 240 9.98 30.37 -2.19
N THR A 241 10.55 30.84 -1.08
CA THR A 241 11.82 31.59 -1.12
C THR A 241 13.04 30.66 -1.20
N GLY A 242 14.15 31.17 -1.73
CA GLY A 242 15.44 30.46 -1.73
C GLY A 242 15.85 30.01 -0.32
N ALA A 243 15.69 30.89 0.66
CA ALA A 243 15.97 30.60 2.07
C ALA A 243 15.10 29.46 2.64
N GLU A 244 13.79 29.46 2.36
CA GLU A 244 12.89 28.38 2.79
C GLU A 244 13.26 27.04 2.14
N ALA A 245 13.66 27.04 0.86
CA ALA A 245 14.12 25.84 0.17
C ALA A 245 15.43 25.29 0.76
N VAL A 246 16.36 26.19 1.12
CA VAL A 246 17.62 25.81 1.79
C VAL A 246 17.33 25.24 3.17
N ASP A 247 16.52 25.92 3.99
CA ASP A 247 16.15 25.46 5.33
C ASP A 247 15.52 24.06 5.29
N TRP A 248 14.55 23.87 4.40
CA TRP A 248 13.83 22.61 4.30
C TRP A 248 14.70 21.47 3.77
N LEU A 249 15.46 21.71 2.68
CA LEU A 249 16.32 20.68 2.11
C LEU A 249 17.52 20.37 3.02
N HIS A 250 18.04 21.37 3.73
CA HIS A 250 19.14 21.18 4.67
C HIS A 250 18.71 20.28 5.82
N GLU A 251 17.51 20.49 6.37
CA GLU A 251 16.93 19.62 7.39
C GLU A 251 16.70 18.21 6.83
N LEU A 252 16.14 18.07 5.62
CA LEU A 252 15.94 16.77 4.97
C LEU A 252 17.26 15.99 4.82
N LEU A 253 18.32 16.66 4.34
CA LEU A 253 19.63 16.03 4.14
C LEU A 253 20.28 15.64 5.47
N ARG A 254 20.16 16.46 6.52
CA ARG A 254 20.67 16.13 7.86
C ARG A 254 19.92 14.98 8.52
N CYS A 255 18.61 14.87 8.27
CA CYS A 255 17.77 13.78 8.77
C CYS A 255 17.87 12.50 7.91
N SER A 256 18.50 12.57 6.74
CA SER A 256 18.69 11.42 5.86
C SER A 256 19.87 10.55 6.35
N GLN A 257 19.65 9.24 6.43
CA GLN A 257 20.68 8.29 6.86
C GLN A 257 21.88 8.20 5.90
N ASN A 258 21.74 8.72 4.68
CA ASN A 258 22.76 8.64 3.63
C ASN A 258 23.73 9.83 3.60
N PHE A 259 23.33 11.00 4.11
CA PHE A 259 24.16 12.21 4.09
C PHE A 259 24.60 12.65 5.50
N GLY A 260 23.85 12.32 6.55
CA GLY A 260 24.22 12.53 7.95
C GLY A 260 24.23 14.00 8.42
N PRO A 261 24.56 14.27 9.70
CA PRO A 261 24.52 15.61 10.28
C PRO A 261 25.67 16.53 9.83
N GLU A 262 26.65 16.00 9.09
CA GLU A 262 27.84 16.74 8.61
C GLU A 262 27.55 17.59 7.37
N VAL A 263 26.37 17.45 6.74
CA VAL A 263 25.98 18.27 5.59
C VAL A 263 25.95 19.73 6.01
N THR A 264 26.73 20.55 5.31
CA THR A 264 26.78 22.00 5.52
C THR A 264 25.70 22.70 4.69
N ARG A 265 25.23 23.84 5.19
CA ARG A 265 24.25 24.69 4.47
C ARG A 265 24.78 25.10 3.08
N LYS A 266 26.09 25.31 2.95
CA LYS A 266 26.76 25.59 1.67
C LYS A 266 26.63 24.43 0.67
N GLN A 267 26.74 23.17 1.12
CA GLN A 267 26.53 21.99 0.26
C GLN A 267 25.06 21.86 -0.16
N THR A 268 24.11 22.20 0.72
CA THR A 268 22.68 22.24 0.37
C THR A 268 22.40 23.29 -0.72
N VAL A 269 23.00 24.48 -0.61
CA VAL A 269 22.93 25.51 -1.65
C VAL A 269 23.52 25.00 -2.98
N GLN A 270 24.65 24.28 -2.95
CA GLN A 270 25.23 23.67 -4.16
C GLN A 270 24.30 22.61 -4.78
N LEU A 271 23.56 21.85 -3.97
CA LEU A 271 22.57 20.90 -4.47
C LEU A 271 21.37 21.61 -5.12
N LEU A 272 20.87 22.67 -4.50
CA LEU A 272 19.79 23.50 -5.06
C LEU A 272 20.22 24.24 -6.34
N LYS A 273 21.49 24.65 -6.45
CA LYS A 273 22.08 25.12 -7.71
C LYS A 273 21.97 24.07 -8.82
N LYS A 274 22.24 22.79 -8.50
CA LYS A 274 22.05 21.69 -9.46
C LYS A 274 20.57 21.44 -9.76
N PHE A 275 19.66 21.66 -8.81
CA PHE A 275 18.22 21.54 -9.05
C PHE A 275 17.72 22.62 -10.02
N LEU A 276 18.18 23.87 -9.87
CA LEU A 276 17.87 24.95 -10.80
C LEU A 276 18.48 24.72 -12.19
N LYS A 277 19.73 24.21 -12.26
CA LYS A 277 20.40 23.91 -13.52
C LYS A 277 19.74 22.77 -14.31
N ASN A 278 19.21 21.76 -13.60
CA ASN A 278 18.55 20.59 -14.19
C ASN A 278 17.02 20.73 -14.26
N HIS A 279 16.47 21.94 -14.13
CA HIS A 279 15.04 22.22 -14.27
C HIS A 279 14.14 21.43 -13.28
N VAL A 280 14.63 21.19 -12.07
CA VAL A 280 13.84 20.68 -10.94
C VAL A 280 13.04 21.82 -10.31
N ILE A 281 13.62 23.02 -10.27
CA ILE A 281 13.01 24.28 -9.82
C ILE A 281 13.25 25.37 -10.88
N GLU A 282 12.40 26.39 -10.92
CA GLU A 282 12.53 27.56 -11.80
C GLU A 282 12.26 28.87 -11.04
N ASP A 283 12.80 29.98 -11.53
CA ASP A 283 12.46 31.32 -11.07
C ASP A 283 10.96 31.59 -11.27
N ILE A 284 10.35 32.46 -10.46
CA ILE A 284 8.97 32.91 -10.64
C ILE A 284 8.65 33.51 -12.01
N LYS A 285 9.68 34.00 -12.73
CA LYS A 285 9.61 34.48 -14.11
C LYS A 285 9.77 33.37 -15.16
N GLY A 286 9.91 32.12 -14.74
CA GLY A 286 10.10 30.95 -15.62
C GLY A 286 11.51 30.88 -16.23
N LYS A 287 12.54 31.39 -15.53
CA LYS A 287 13.94 31.26 -15.97
C LYS A 287 14.64 30.15 -15.20
N TRP A 288 15.50 29.38 -15.86
CA TRP A 288 16.34 28.34 -15.27
C TRP A 288 17.70 28.25 -15.97
N GLY A 289 18.72 27.71 -15.31
CA GLY A 289 20.01 27.37 -15.91
C GLY A 289 21.06 28.49 -16.12
N GLN A 290 20.68 29.77 -16.16
CA GLN A 290 21.63 30.89 -16.34
C GLN A 290 21.96 31.70 -15.07
N GLU A 291 21.07 31.71 -14.07
CA GLU A 291 21.28 32.42 -12.81
C GLU A 291 21.71 31.44 -11.70
N ASP A 292 22.58 31.91 -10.81
CA ASP A 292 23.07 31.12 -9.68
C ASP A 292 22.02 31.09 -8.56
N PHE A 293 21.68 29.89 -8.06
CA PHE A 293 20.79 29.78 -6.90
C PHE A 293 21.48 30.33 -5.65
N GLU A 294 20.81 31.22 -4.93
CA GLU A 294 21.29 31.87 -3.71
C GLU A 294 20.32 31.68 -2.54
N ASP A 295 20.89 31.62 -1.33
CA ASP A 295 20.15 31.57 -0.05
C ASP A 295 19.62 32.96 0.31
N ASN A 296 18.55 33.38 -0.37
CA ASN A 296 17.99 34.73 -0.26
C ASN A 296 16.44 34.69 -0.29
N ARG A 297 15.80 35.87 -0.26
CA ARG A 297 14.34 36.01 -0.34
C ARG A 297 13.80 35.99 -1.78
N HIS A 298 14.61 35.56 -2.75
CA HIS A 298 14.17 35.42 -4.14
C HIS A 298 13.17 34.28 -4.27
N LEU A 299 12.21 34.43 -5.16
CA LEU A 299 11.08 33.50 -5.27
C LEU A 299 11.28 32.49 -6.38
N TYR A 300 11.08 31.22 -6.04
CA TYR A 300 11.15 30.07 -6.93
C TYR A 300 9.84 29.29 -6.93
N ARG A 301 9.60 28.51 -7.97
CA ARG A 301 8.44 27.61 -8.10
C ARG A 301 8.85 26.30 -8.77
N PHE A 302 7.99 25.29 -8.69
CA PHE A 302 8.16 24.05 -9.41
C PHE A 302 7.63 24.17 -10.85
N PRO A 303 8.37 23.67 -11.87
CA PRO A 303 7.86 23.60 -13.24
C PRO A 303 6.61 22.69 -13.33
N PRO A 304 5.61 23.05 -14.16
CA PRO A 304 4.34 22.32 -14.30
C PRO A 304 4.50 20.91 -14.91
N SER A 305 5.57 20.66 -15.66
CA SER A 305 5.91 19.36 -16.22
C SER A 305 7.16 18.78 -15.55
N SER A 306 7.00 17.64 -14.86
CA SER A 306 8.09 16.89 -14.23
C SER A 306 8.91 16.11 -15.27
N PRO A 307 10.25 16.07 -15.18
CA PRO A 307 11.08 15.17 -15.99
C PRO A 307 11.02 13.69 -15.56
N LEU A 308 10.38 13.35 -14.44
CA LEU A 308 10.15 11.97 -14.00
C LEU A 308 8.69 11.57 -14.28
N LYS A 309 8.49 10.38 -14.88
CA LYS A 309 7.16 9.78 -15.08
C LYS A 309 6.39 9.73 -13.75
N PRO A 310 5.10 10.10 -13.72
CA PRO A 310 4.31 10.06 -12.49
C PRO A 310 4.02 8.62 -12.07
N TYR A 311 4.23 8.31 -10.78
CA TYR A 311 3.61 7.16 -10.12
C TYR A 311 2.08 7.36 -10.01
N PRO A 312 1.31 6.26 -9.85
CA PRO A 312 -0.14 6.31 -9.76
C PRO A 312 -0.60 7.31 -8.71
N LYS A 313 -1.40 8.30 -9.13
CA LYS A 313 -2.08 9.20 -8.21
C LYS A 313 -3.26 8.48 -7.57
N ARG A 314 -3.54 8.84 -6.31
CA ARG A 314 -4.82 8.62 -5.63
C ARG A 314 -5.98 8.93 -6.57
N PRO A 315 -6.97 8.04 -6.74
CA PRO A 315 -8.26 8.44 -7.27
C PRO A 315 -8.90 9.46 -6.31
N PRO A 316 -9.69 10.41 -6.82
CA PRO A 316 -10.49 11.28 -5.98
C PRO A 316 -11.48 10.44 -5.19
N TYR A 317 -11.33 10.48 -3.86
CA TYR A 317 -12.32 10.22 -2.82
C TYR A 317 -13.50 9.31 -3.20
N GLN A 318 -13.42 8.05 -2.77
CA GLN A 318 -14.58 7.22 -2.56
C GLN A 318 -14.50 6.68 -1.12
N LYS A 319 -15.43 7.13 -0.27
CA LYS A 319 -15.58 6.64 1.11
C LYS A 319 -16.21 5.25 1.05
N ASP A 320 -15.40 4.21 1.15
CA ASP A 320 -15.90 2.94 1.65
C ASP A 320 -15.74 2.93 3.17
N VAL A 321 -16.85 3.23 3.84
CA VAL A 321 -16.99 3.08 5.29
C VAL A 321 -16.95 1.59 5.60
N ILE A 322 -15.98 1.16 6.41
CA ILE A 322 -15.98 -0.17 7.02
C ILE A 322 -17.33 -0.34 7.74
N LYS A 323 -18.19 -1.21 7.17
CA LYS A 323 -19.48 -1.53 7.78
C LYS A 323 -19.24 -2.35 9.04
N PHE A 324 -19.63 -1.80 10.19
CA PHE A 324 -19.84 -2.61 11.38
C PHE A 324 -20.94 -3.64 11.09
N PRO A 325 -20.86 -4.88 11.61
CA PRO A 325 -21.92 -5.85 11.44
C PRO A 325 -23.24 -5.29 11.99
N GLU A 326 -24.22 -5.10 11.11
CA GLU A 326 -25.61 -4.91 11.52
C GLU A 326 -26.13 -6.24 12.07
N TRP A 327 -26.83 -6.17 13.21
CA TRP A 327 -27.18 -7.29 14.07
C TRP A 327 -28.36 -8.13 13.54
N ASN A 328 -28.37 -8.46 12.24
CA ASN A 328 -29.52 -9.05 11.57
C ASN A 328 -29.24 -10.23 10.61
N ASP A 329 -28.13 -10.98 10.74
CA ASP A 329 -28.02 -12.29 10.07
C ASP A 329 -27.24 -13.34 10.89
N PRO A 330 -27.73 -14.60 11.03
CA PRO A 330 -27.05 -15.66 11.78
C PRO A 330 -26.41 -16.72 10.85
N LEU A 331 -25.21 -17.23 11.18
CA LEU A 331 -24.68 -18.48 10.63
C LEU A 331 -23.80 -19.24 11.66
N PRO A 332 -23.61 -20.58 11.54
CA PRO A 332 -23.78 -21.50 12.65
C PRO A 332 -22.52 -22.27 13.09
N GLY A 333 -22.52 -22.74 14.34
CA GLY A 333 -21.91 -24.01 14.73
C GLY A 333 -20.64 -23.97 15.59
N THR A 334 -20.75 -24.56 16.80
CA THR A 334 -19.71 -25.25 17.61
C THR A 334 -18.55 -24.41 18.19
N SER A 335 -18.04 -24.60 19.41
CA SER A 335 -18.25 -25.53 20.54
C SER A 335 -17.57 -24.88 21.77
N GLN A 336 -18.11 -25.11 22.98
CA GLN A 336 -17.62 -24.56 24.25
C GLN A 336 -16.26 -25.14 24.68
N GLU A 337 -15.27 -24.29 24.98
CA GLU A 337 -14.19 -24.60 25.93
C GLU A 337 -13.86 -23.34 26.75
N ASN A 338 -13.66 -23.52 28.07
CA ASN A 338 -13.65 -22.47 29.09
C ASN A 338 -12.36 -21.63 29.11
N ILE A 339 -12.48 -20.29 29.20
CA ILE A 339 -11.40 -19.35 29.54
C ILE A 339 -11.78 -18.53 30.79
N PRO A 340 -10.85 -18.25 31.75
CA PRO A 340 -11.18 -17.60 33.01
C PRO A 340 -11.21 -16.06 32.89
N VAL A 341 -12.36 -15.45 33.21
CA VAL A 341 -12.49 -13.99 33.41
C VAL A 341 -12.52 -13.70 34.91
N ARG A 342 -11.64 -12.81 35.41
CA ARG A 342 -11.71 -12.34 36.80
C ARG A 342 -13.06 -11.65 37.06
N PRO A 343 -13.80 -11.99 38.13
CA PRO A 343 -15.00 -11.27 38.49
C PRO A 343 -14.61 -9.90 39.04
N VAL A 344 -15.07 -8.84 38.38
CA VAL A 344 -15.01 -7.48 38.93
C VAL A 344 -16.08 -7.39 40.01
N VAL A 345 -15.66 -7.51 41.28
CA VAL A 345 -16.49 -7.16 42.42
C VAL A 345 -16.60 -5.63 42.44
N MET A 346 -17.81 -5.12 42.18
CA MET A 346 -18.09 -3.70 42.18
C MET A 346 -18.42 -3.26 43.61
N ASN A 347 -17.49 -2.58 44.30
CA ASN A 347 -17.74 -2.04 45.63
C ASN A 347 -18.73 -0.85 45.58
N SER A 348 -19.72 -0.86 46.47
CA SER A 348 -20.97 -0.11 46.38
C SER A 348 -20.93 1.36 46.80
N GLU A 349 -19.77 2.02 46.79
CA GLU A 349 -19.66 3.39 47.36
C GLU A 349 -19.84 4.52 46.34
N MET A 350 -19.81 4.25 45.03
CA MET A 350 -20.00 5.30 44.00
C MET A 350 -21.43 5.40 43.42
N TRP A 351 -22.36 4.52 43.83
CA TRP A 351 -23.73 4.50 43.30
C TRP A 351 -24.65 5.56 43.94
N TYR A 352 -24.40 5.94 45.20
CA TYR A 352 -25.40 6.65 46.02
C TYR A 352 -25.42 8.18 45.93
N LYS A 353 -24.68 8.83 45.02
CA LYS A 353 -24.52 10.30 45.04
C LYS A 353 -25.19 11.13 43.95
N ARG A 354 -26.11 10.61 43.13
CA ARG A 354 -26.68 11.44 42.04
C ARG A 354 -28.19 11.48 41.77
N HIS A 355 -29.07 10.80 42.51
CA HIS A 355 -30.51 10.88 42.18
C HIS A 355 -31.41 10.95 43.41
N SER A 356 -31.50 12.16 43.97
CA SER A 356 -32.60 12.57 44.86
C SER A 356 -33.31 13.77 44.24
N ILE A 357 -34.15 13.57 43.22
CA ILE A 357 -35.16 14.55 42.81
C ILE A 357 -36.44 13.80 42.36
N ALA A 358 -37.51 14.08 43.10
CA ALA A 358 -38.95 13.94 42.79
C ALA A 358 -39.47 12.65 42.13
N ILE A 359 -40.17 11.86 42.95
CA ILE A 359 -41.05 10.76 42.54
C ILE A 359 -42.28 11.35 41.81
N GLY A 360 -42.40 11.03 40.53
CA GLY A 360 -43.64 11.10 39.76
C GLY A 360 -43.83 9.76 39.06
N GLU A 361 -45.06 9.26 39.02
CA GLU A 361 -45.48 7.90 38.65
C GLU A 361 -44.69 7.25 37.51
N VAL A 362 -44.10 6.07 37.78
CA VAL A 362 -43.32 5.30 36.80
C VAL A 362 -44.27 4.40 35.99
N PRO A 363 -44.36 4.53 34.65
CA PRO A 363 -45.11 3.59 33.82
C PRO A 363 -44.42 2.22 33.82
N ALA A 364 -45.19 1.13 33.80
CA ALA A 364 -44.74 -0.25 33.90
C ALA A 364 -43.46 -0.56 33.07
N CYS A 365 -42.35 -0.82 33.77
CA CYS A 365 -41.10 -1.28 33.17
C CYS A 365 -41.28 -2.65 32.50
N ARG A 366 -41.13 -2.73 31.17
CA ARG A 366 -40.83 -3.99 30.49
C ARG A 366 -39.32 -4.23 30.52
N LEU A 367 -38.88 -5.11 31.42
CA LEU A 367 -37.51 -5.64 31.43
C LEU A 367 -37.31 -6.51 30.18
N ILE A 368 -36.66 -5.97 29.14
CA ILE A 368 -36.16 -6.81 28.04
C ILE A 368 -34.86 -7.45 28.52
N HIS A 369 -34.89 -8.75 28.80
CA HIS A 369 -33.68 -9.55 29.03
C HIS A 369 -32.82 -9.52 27.74
N ARG A 370 -31.65 -8.87 27.78
CA ARG A 370 -30.70 -8.95 26.66
C ARG A 370 -29.98 -10.29 26.68
N ARG A 371 -29.79 -10.87 25.48
CA ARG A 371 -29.00 -12.09 25.26
C ARG A 371 -27.60 -11.93 25.87
N GLN A 372 -27.12 -12.99 26.52
CA GLN A 372 -25.75 -13.05 27.08
C GLN A 372 -24.72 -12.80 25.98
N LEU A 373 -23.72 -11.95 26.25
CA LEU A 373 -22.61 -11.69 25.34
C LEU A 373 -21.77 -12.98 25.23
N THR A 374 -21.78 -13.62 24.07
CA THR A 374 -20.97 -14.83 23.83
C THR A 374 -19.48 -14.48 23.74
N GLU A 375 -18.62 -15.47 23.96
CA GLU A 375 -17.16 -15.31 23.88
C GLU A 375 -16.70 -14.87 22.49
N ALA A 376 -17.29 -15.42 21.43
CA ALA A 376 -17.05 -15.01 20.05
C ALA A 376 -17.33 -13.51 19.82
N ASN A 377 -18.34 -12.95 20.49
CA ASN A 377 -18.63 -11.52 20.39
C ASN A 377 -17.53 -10.68 21.06
N VAL A 378 -16.96 -11.15 22.17
CA VAL A 378 -15.84 -10.47 22.84
C VAL A 378 -14.59 -10.53 21.97
N GLU A 379 -14.29 -11.70 21.41
CA GLU A 379 -13.19 -11.90 20.48
C GLU A 379 -13.27 -10.97 19.26
N GLU A 380 -14.45 -10.83 18.66
CA GLU A 380 -14.66 -9.96 17.52
C GLU A 380 -14.55 -8.47 17.87
N ILE A 381 -14.98 -8.08 19.08
CA ILE A 381 -14.77 -6.72 19.60
C ILE A 381 -13.26 -6.44 19.75
N TRP A 382 -12.49 -7.37 20.31
CA TRP A 382 -11.03 -7.23 20.42
C TRP A 382 -10.38 -7.10 19.05
N LYS A 383 -10.75 -7.95 18.10
CA LYS A 383 -10.23 -7.90 16.73
C LYS A 383 -10.56 -6.58 16.04
N SER A 384 -11.84 -6.22 15.97
CA SER A 384 -12.30 -5.02 15.27
C SER A 384 -11.75 -3.72 15.85
N MET A 385 -11.73 -3.57 17.18
CA MET A 385 -11.20 -2.37 17.83
C MET A 385 -9.67 -2.27 17.70
N THR A 386 -8.95 -3.39 17.78
CA THR A 386 -7.48 -3.41 17.59
C THR A 386 -7.12 -3.01 16.16
N LEU A 387 -7.83 -3.54 15.16
CA LEU A 387 -7.61 -3.19 13.74
C LEU A 387 -7.98 -1.73 13.46
N SER A 388 -9.11 -1.23 13.97
CA SER A 388 -9.49 0.18 13.82
C SER A 388 -8.46 1.12 14.44
N TYR A 389 -7.90 0.74 15.60
CA TYR A 389 -6.83 1.51 16.24
C TYR A 389 -5.53 1.47 15.42
N LEU A 390 -5.14 0.31 14.86
CA LEU A 390 -3.99 0.20 13.96
C LEU A 390 -4.16 1.09 12.72
N GLN A 391 -5.32 1.03 12.07
CA GLN A 391 -5.65 1.86 10.90
C GLN A 391 -5.51 3.35 11.21
N LYS A 392 -6.02 3.78 12.37
CA LYS A 392 -5.94 5.17 12.82
C LYS A 392 -4.49 5.61 13.08
N VAL A 393 -3.68 4.75 13.70
CA VAL A 393 -2.27 5.07 14.00
C VAL A 393 -1.42 5.09 12.72
N LEU A 394 -1.69 4.19 11.77
CA LEU A 394 -1.01 4.17 10.47
C LEU A 394 -1.49 5.28 9.52
N GLY A 395 -2.69 5.83 9.75
CA GLY A 395 -3.28 6.88 8.91
C GLY A 395 -3.71 6.37 7.53
N LEU A 396 -4.15 5.11 7.46
CA LEU A 396 -4.57 4.43 6.23
C LEU A 396 -6.09 4.48 6.04
N ASP A 397 -6.55 4.57 4.80
CA ASP A 397 -7.98 4.56 4.46
C ASP A 397 -8.58 3.15 4.58
N SER A 398 -7.79 2.11 4.32
CA SER A 398 -8.11 0.69 4.54
C SER A 398 -6.86 -0.07 5.00
N LEU A 399 -7.06 -1.15 5.74
CA LEU A 399 -5.98 -2.09 6.11
C LEU A 399 -5.79 -3.21 5.09
N GLU A 400 -6.65 -3.34 4.08
CA GLU A 400 -6.62 -4.47 3.12
C GLU A 400 -5.34 -4.54 2.30
N GLU A 401 -4.69 -3.41 2.01
CA GLU A 401 -3.40 -3.37 1.28
C GLU A 401 -2.19 -3.76 2.16
N VAL A 402 -2.36 -3.79 3.48
CA VAL A 402 -1.26 -3.92 4.46
C VAL A 402 -1.39 -5.17 5.32
N LEU A 403 -2.60 -5.69 5.48
CA LEU A 403 -2.91 -6.81 6.34
C LEU A 403 -4.14 -7.57 5.84
N ASP A 404 -4.01 -8.89 5.64
CA ASP A 404 -5.16 -9.75 5.43
C ASP A 404 -5.94 -9.94 6.74
N ILE A 405 -7.05 -9.20 6.87
CA ILE A 405 -7.93 -9.20 8.04
C ILE A 405 -8.47 -10.62 8.35
N LYS A 406 -8.57 -11.51 7.35
CA LYS A 406 -9.06 -12.88 7.53
C LYS A 406 -8.06 -13.75 8.31
N LEU A 407 -6.76 -13.47 8.18
CA LEU A 407 -5.70 -14.23 8.84
C LEU A 407 -5.44 -13.77 10.29
N VAL A 408 -6.02 -12.65 10.71
CA VAL A 408 -5.90 -12.14 12.08
C VAL A 408 -6.73 -12.97 13.05
N ASN A 409 -6.04 -13.58 14.01
CA ASN A 409 -6.64 -14.39 15.07
C ASN A 409 -6.91 -13.56 16.34
N SER A 410 -8.19 -13.39 16.69
CA SER A 410 -8.67 -12.69 17.89
C SER A 410 -8.10 -13.23 19.19
N LYS A 411 -7.91 -14.55 19.29
CA LYS A 411 -7.40 -15.22 20.50
C LYS A 411 -5.96 -14.85 20.80
N PHE A 412 -5.14 -14.59 19.77
CA PHE A 412 -3.76 -14.16 19.96
C PHE A 412 -3.71 -12.79 20.63
N ILE A 413 -4.58 -11.86 20.23
CA ILE A 413 -4.67 -10.51 20.80
C ILE A 413 -4.99 -10.60 22.29
N ILE A 414 -6.04 -11.35 22.65
CA ILE A 414 -6.48 -11.50 24.05
C ILE A 414 -5.39 -12.15 24.90
N HIS A 415 -4.79 -13.24 24.42
CA HIS A 415 -3.70 -13.91 25.11
C HIS A 415 -2.49 -12.99 25.29
N ASN A 416 -2.12 -12.22 24.27
CA ASN A 416 -1.03 -11.25 24.34
C ASN A 416 -1.30 -10.10 25.31
N VAL A 417 -2.55 -9.79 25.62
CA VAL A 417 -2.93 -8.76 26.60
C VAL A 417 -2.92 -9.32 28.02
N TYR A 418 -3.54 -10.48 28.27
CA TYR A 418 -3.78 -10.99 29.63
C TYR A 418 -2.75 -12.02 30.12
N SER A 419 -2.16 -12.81 29.24
CA SER A 419 -1.19 -13.86 29.59
C SER A 419 0.23 -13.32 29.60
N VAL A 420 0.50 -12.33 30.46
CA VAL A 420 1.83 -11.69 30.60
C VAL A 420 2.39 -11.79 32.03
N SER A 421 3.70 -11.95 32.16
CA SER A 421 4.40 -11.97 33.43
C SER A 421 4.46 -10.59 34.08
N LYS A 422 4.89 -10.51 35.35
CA LYS A 422 5.12 -9.24 36.05
C LYS A 422 6.12 -8.32 35.31
N GLN A 423 7.02 -8.91 34.51
CA GLN A 423 8.00 -8.20 33.69
C GLN A 423 7.50 -7.95 32.25
N GLY A 424 6.21 -8.17 31.97
CA GLY A 424 5.59 -7.97 30.66
C GLY A 424 5.95 -9.02 29.60
N VAL A 425 6.49 -10.18 29.99
CA VAL A 425 6.84 -11.27 29.05
C VAL A 425 5.64 -12.19 28.86
N VAL A 426 5.27 -12.50 27.62
CA VAL A 426 4.15 -13.40 27.32
C VAL A 426 4.39 -14.78 27.91
N ILE A 427 3.43 -15.32 28.65
CA ILE A 427 3.44 -16.66 29.24
C ILE A 427 2.71 -17.60 28.26
N LEU A 428 3.32 -18.70 27.86
CA LEU A 428 2.70 -19.68 26.96
C LEU A 428 1.94 -20.73 27.78
N ASP A 429 0.72 -21.06 27.35
CA ASP A 429 -0.06 -22.15 27.93
C ASP A 429 0.55 -23.52 27.64
N ASP A 430 1.11 -23.69 26.44
CA ASP A 430 1.79 -24.90 26.00
C ASP A 430 3.32 -24.77 26.14
N LYS A 431 3.88 -25.51 27.09
CA LYS A 431 5.32 -25.53 27.38
C LYS A 431 6.15 -26.16 26.26
N SER A 432 5.56 -26.96 25.37
CA SER A 432 6.29 -27.58 24.25
C SER A 432 6.72 -26.56 23.18
N LYS A 433 6.03 -25.41 23.14
CA LYS A 433 6.30 -24.29 22.22
C LYS A 433 7.35 -23.31 22.75
N GLU A 434 7.88 -23.55 23.94
CA GLU A 434 8.93 -22.75 24.53
C GLU A 434 10.28 -22.96 23.81
N LEU A 435 11.19 -21.98 23.90
CA LEU A 435 12.54 -22.14 23.39
C LEU A 435 13.23 -23.34 24.08
N PRO A 436 14.00 -24.15 23.34
CA PRO A 436 14.76 -25.24 23.94
C PRO A 436 15.62 -24.73 25.11
N HIS A 437 15.70 -25.52 26.18
CA HIS A 437 16.42 -25.12 27.40
C HIS A 437 17.86 -24.68 27.12
N TRP A 438 18.56 -25.37 26.21
CA TRP A 438 19.92 -25.01 25.82
C TRP A 438 20.02 -23.63 25.15
N VAL A 439 19.03 -23.22 24.34
CA VAL A 439 19.00 -21.88 23.72
C VAL A 439 18.80 -20.84 24.81
N LEU A 440 17.86 -21.07 25.73
CA LEU A 440 17.61 -20.15 26.85
C LEU A 440 18.84 -19.98 27.74
N SER A 441 19.55 -21.06 28.05
CA SER A 441 20.80 -21.02 28.79
C SER A 441 21.89 -20.26 28.03
N ALA A 442 22.05 -20.51 26.72
CA ALA A 442 23.01 -19.80 25.87
C ALA A 442 22.73 -18.29 25.83
N MET A 443 21.47 -17.90 25.60
CA MET A 443 21.03 -16.49 25.58
C MET A 443 21.26 -15.81 26.94
N LYS A 444 20.94 -16.49 28.05
CA LYS A 444 21.21 -15.98 29.40
C LYS A 444 22.70 -15.79 29.65
N CYS A 445 23.54 -16.68 29.13
CA CYS A 445 24.98 -16.62 29.34
C CYS A 445 25.59 -15.38 28.70
N LEU A 446 25.26 -15.09 27.43
CA LEU A 446 25.73 -13.87 26.76
C LEU A 446 25.12 -12.60 27.36
N ALA A 447 23.84 -12.64 27.73
CA ALA A 447 23.15 -11.47 28.27
C ALA A 447 23.65 -11.02 29.66
N ASN A 448 24.27 -11.92 30.43
CA ASN A 448 24.78 -11.66 31.79
C ASN A 448 26.31 -11.81 31.89
N TRP A 449 27.03 -11.76 30.76
CA TRP A 449 28.47 -11.89 30.74
C TRP A 449 29.18 -10.87 31.66
N PRO A 450 30.24 -11.24 32.40
CA PRO A 450 30.87 -12.56 32.53
C PRO A 450 30.24 -13.47 33.60
N ASN A 451 29.29 -12.95 34.39
CA ASN A 451 28.67 -13.64 35.53
C ASN A 451 27.54 -14.60 35.09
N CYS A 452 27.92 -15.65 34.37
CA CYS A 452 27.02 -16.71 33.93
C CYS A 452 26.70 -17.63 35.13
N SER A 453 25.67 -17.29 35.90
CA SER A 453 25.39 -17.81 37.26
C SER A 453 25.21 -19.33 37.42
N ASP A 454 25.04 -20.07 36.32
CA ASP A 454 24.64 -21.48 36.36
C ASP A 454 25.74 -22.46 35.90
N LEU A 455 26.90 -21.99 35.40
CA LEU A 455 27.93 -22.85 34.82
C LEU A 455 29.22 -22.82 35.63
N LYS A 456 29.43 -23.84 36.49
CA LYS A 456 30.75 -24.24 37.01
C LYS A 456 31.61 -24.91 35.91
N GLN A 457 31.56 -24.41 34.67
CA GLN A 457 32.32 -24.98 33.55
C GLN A 457 33.50 -24.08 33.18
N PRO A 458 34.65 -24.66 32.81
CA PRO A 458 35.83 -23.89 32.41
C PRO A 458 35.52 -23.11 31.11
N MET A 459 35.59 -21.79 31.18
CA MET A 459 35.54 -20.91 30.01
C MET A 459 36.88 -21.01 29.27
N TYR A 460 36.86 -21.48 28.03
CA TYR A 460 38.03 -21.44 27.13
C TYR A 460 38.01 -20.15 26.29
N LEU A 461 39.17 -19.80 25.73
CA LEU A 461 39.32 -18.64 24.85
C LEU A 461 38.41 -18.76 23.62
N GLY A 462 37.49 -17.79 23.42
CA GLY A 462 36.56 -17.77 22.30
C GLY A 462 35.21 -18.45 22.56
N PHE A 463 34.97 -18.95 23.77
CA PHE A 463 33.69 -19.55 24.18
C PHE A 463 32.48 -18.65 23.86
N GLU A 464 32.60 -17.33 24.07
CA GLU A 464 31.56 -16.36 23.77
C GLU A 464 31.19 -16.29 22.29
N LYS A 465 32.18 -16.46 21.40
CA LYS A 465 31.98 -16.47 19.94
C LYS A 465 31.22 -17.72 19.52
N ASP A 466 31.54 -18.87 20.12
CA ASP A 466 30.88 -20.15 19.84
C ASP A 466 29.43 -20.19 20.37
N VAL A 467 29.20 -19.66 21.57
CA VAL A 467 27.84 -19.52 22.12
C VAL A 467 27.00 -18.57 21.24
N PHE A 468 27.57 -17.43 20.82
CA PHE A 468 26.88 -16.51 19.91
C PHE A 468 26.55 -17.16 18.58
N LYS A 469 27.50 -17.86 17.97
CA LYS A 469 27.30 -18.60 16.72
C LYS A 469 26.20 -19.65 16.86
N THR A 470 26.17 -20.38 17.96
CA THR A 470 25.14 -21.39 18.24
C THR A 470 23.72 -20.78 18.31
N ILE A 471 23.58 -19.59 18.92
CA ILE A 471 22.31 -18.86 18.95
C ILE A 471 21.96 -18.33 17.55
N ALA A 472 22.93 -17.77 16.83
CA ALA A 472 22.75 -17.28 15.47
C ALA A 472 22.28 -18.40 14.52
N ASP A 473 22.89 -19.59 14.60
CA ASP A 473 22.53 -20.76 13.82
C ASP A 473 21.10 -21.25 14.16
N TYR A 474 20.69 -21.21 15.43
CA TYR A 474 19.32 -21.54 15.82
C TYR A 474 18.28 -20.61 15.16
N TYR A 475 18.49 -19.29 15.30
CA TYR A 475 17.56 -18.30 14.75
C TYR A 475 17.64 -18.20 13.22
N GLY A 476 18.79 -18.49 12.61
CA GLY A 476 18.98 -18.53 11.16
C GLY A 476 18.27 -19.72 10.50
N ASN A 477 17.99 -20.80 11.23
CA ASN A 477 17.29 -21.98 10.74
C ASN A 477 15.76 -21.96 11.01
N LEU A 478 15.21 -20.82 11.44
CA LEU A 478 13.76 -20.68 11.59
C LEU A 478 13.06 -20.76 10.22
N LYS A 479 11.98 -21.54 10.14
CA LYS A 479 11.18 -21.70 8.91
C LYS A 479 10.37 -20.45 8.54
N GLU A 480 10.09 -19.61 9.53
CA GLU A 480 9.32 -18.38 9.39
C GLU A 480 9.98 -17.28 10.25
N PRO A 481 10.04 -16.01 9.78
CA PRO A 481 10.51 -14.91 10.60
C PRO A 481 9.66 -14.72 11.85
N LEU A 482 10.25 -14.17 12.91
CA LEU A 482 9.56 -13.92 14.17
C LEU A 482 8.36 -12.99 14.00
N LEU A 483 8.43 -12.02 13.08
CA LEU A 483 7.31 -11.13 12.78
C LEU A 483 6.25 -11.75 11.86
N THR A 484 6.41 -13.01 11.44
CA THR A 484 5.57 -13.75 10.49
C THR A 484 5.53 -13.14 9.09
N PHE A 485 5.26 -13.96 8.07
CA PHE A 485 5.12 -13.42 6.71
C PHE A 485 3.82 -12.61 6.55
N HIS A 486 2.77 -12.97 7.30
CA HIS A 486 1.44 -12.37 7.18
C HIS A 486 1.38 -10.93 7.70
N LEU A 487 2.22 -10.59 8.68
CA LEU A 487 2.28 -9.23 9.24
C LEU A 487 3.43 -8.42 8.65
N PHE A 488 4.16 -8.96 7.66
CA PHE A 488 5.33 -8.33 7.07
C PHE A 488 5.02 -6.90 6.60
N ASP A 489 4.01 -6.74 5.76
CA ASP A 489 3.62 -5.44 5.19
C ASP A 489 3.12 -4.47 6.28
N ALA A 490 2.48 -4.99 7.34
CA ALA A 490 2.09 -4.19 8.50
C ALA A 490 3.30 -3.63 9.25
N PHE A 491 4.34 -4.44 9.48
CA PHE A 491 5.58 -3.98 10.12
C PHE A 491 6.39 -3.03 9.22
N VAL A 492 6.43 -3.30 7.91
CA VAL A 492 7.08 -2.42 6.92
C VAL A 492 6.36 -1.07 6.82
N SER A 493 5.03 -1.05 6.89
CA SER A 493 4.25 0.20 6.85
C SER A 493 4.59 1.14 8.03
N VAL A 494 4.98 0.60 9.18
CA VAL A 494 5.43 1.41 10.34
C VAL A 494 6.74 2.16 10.04
N LEU A 495 7.55 1.72 9.06
CA LEU A 495 8.79 2.41 8.68
C LEU A 495 8.56 3.87 8.29
N GLY A 496 7.43 4.15 7.62
CA GLY A 496 7.02 5.51 7.25
C GLY A 496 6.77 6.41 8.46
N LEU A 497 6.57 5.83 9.64
CA LEU A 497 6.31 6.52 10.90
C LEU A 497 7.54 6.65 11.80
N LEU A 498 8.69 6.07 11.45
CA LEU A 498 9.90 6.12 12.30
C LEU A 498 10.38 7.54 12.64
N GLN A 499 10.04 8.53 11.81
CA GLN A 499 10.29 9.95 12.08
C GLN A 499 9.48 10.48 13.27
N LYS A 500 8.37 9.82 13.61
CA LYS A 500 7.47 10.15 14.73
C LYS A 500 7.51 9.02 15.74
N GLU A 501 8.55 9.02 16.57
CA GLU A 501 8.86 7.97 17.55
C GLU A 501 7.63 7.47 18.34
N LYS A 502 6.82 8.37 18.91
CA LYS A 502 5.61 8.00 19.67
C LYS A 502 4.59 7.20 18.85
N MET A 503 4.30 7.66 17.63
CA MET A 503 3.36 6.98 16.73
C MET A 503 3.93 5.65 16.22
N ALA A 504 5.24 5.59 15.97
CA ALA A 504 5.90 4.34 15.60
C ALA A 504 5.86 3.31 16.74
N ILE A 505 6.12 3.73 17.99
CA ILE A 505 6.02 2.87 19.17
C ILE A 505 4.58 2.35 19.32
N GLU A 506 3.57 3.22 19.24
CA GLU A 506 2.16 2.82 19.30
C GLU A 506 1.80 1.83 18.17
N ALA A 507 2.25 2.09 16.95
CA ALA A 507 2.00 1.19 15.81
C ALA A 507 2.65 -0.18 16.02
N PHE A 508 3.92 -0.23 16.45
CA PHE A 508 4.60 -1.48 16.74
C PHE A 508 3.98 -2.22 17.93
N GLN A 509 3.51 -1.53 18.97
CA GLN A 509 2.78 -2.15 20.08
C GLN A 509 1.56 -2.91 19.57
N ILE A 510 0.76 -2.29 18.70
CA ILE A 510 -0.44 -2.91 18.13
C ILE A 510 -0.07 -4.07 17.21
N CYS A 511 0.88 -3.89 16.29
CA CYS A 511 1.34 -4.96 15.41
C CYS A 511 1.89 -6.16 16.21
N CYS A 512 2.61 -5.90 17.31
CA CYS A 512 3.10 -6.96 18.19
C CYS A 512 1.98 -7.70 18.93
N LEU A 513 0.81 -7.10 19.18
CA LEU A 513 -0.35 -7.81 19.74
C LEU A 513 -0.96 -8.81 18.76
N LEU A 514 -0.82 -8.58 17.45
CA LEU A 514 -1.32 -9.47 16.40
C LEU A 514 -0.45 -10.73 16.23
N LEU A 515 0.79 -10.73 16.75
CA LEU A 515 1.71 -11.85 16.62
C LEU A 515 1.21 -13.10 17.36
N PRO A 516 1.51 -14.31 16.86
CA PRO A 516 1.38 -15.53 17.64
C PRO A 516 2.11 -15.39 18.99
N PRO A 517 1.51 -15.84 20.12
CA PRO A 517 2.12 -15.69 21.45
C PRO A 517 3.54 -16.27 21.55
N GLU A 518 3.80 -17.39 20.88
CA GLU A 518 5.12 -18.03 20.79
C GLU A 518 6.17 -17.13 20.11
N ASN A 519 5.81 -16.51 19.00
CA ASN A 519 6.67 -15.60 18.24
C ASN A 519 6.95 -14.32 19.03
N ARG A 520 5.91 -13.76 19.66
CA ARG A 520 6.06 -12.58 20.53
C ARG A 520 6.98 -12.86 21.71
N ARG A 521 6.87 -14.02 22.37
CA ARG A 521 7.79 -14.43 23.46
C ARG A 521 9.22 -14.58 22.95
N LYS A 522 9.44 -15.27 21.83
CA LYS A 522 10.76 -15.43 21.20
C LYS A 522 11.40 -14.08 20.85
N LEU A 523 10.62 -13.16 20.28
CA LEU A 523 11.04 -11.79 19.97
C LEU A 523 11.41 -11.00 21.23
N GLN A 524 10.60 -11.07 22.29
CA GLN A 524 10.86 -10.41 23.57
C GLN A 524 12.19 -10.85 24.20
N LEU A 525 12.49 -12.15 24.16
CA LEU A 525 13.74 -12.69 24.70
C LEU A 525 14.94 -12.32 23.84
N LEU A 526 14.80 -12.37 22.51
CA LEU A 526 15.86 -12.00 21.57
C LEU A 526 16.22 -10.51 21.69
N MET A 527 15.23 -9.62 21.67
CA MET A 527 15.45 -8.17 21.83
C MET A 527 16.15 -7.83 23.16
N ARG A 528 15.73 -8.48 24.26
CA ARG A 528 16.37 -8.30 25.57
C ARG A 528 17.82 -8.75 25.59
N MET A 529 18.13 -9.89 24.95
CA MET A 529 19.50 -10.37 24.84
C MET A 529 20.35 -9.41 24.00
N MET A 530 19.89 -9.04 22.80
CA MET A 530 20.60 -8.12 21.91
C MET A 530 20.89 -6.78 22.60
N ALA A 531 19.88 -6.18 23.26
CA ALA A 531 20.05 -4.93 23.98
C ALA A 531 21.05 -5.05 25.14
N ARG A 532 20.98 -6.13 25.94
CA ARG A 532 21.93 -6.35 27.04
C ARG A 532 23.36 -6.55 26.58
N ILE A 533 23.58 -7.31 25.50
CA ILE A 533 24.92 -7.52 24.93
C ILE A 533 25.49 -6.19 24.42
N CYS A 534 24.67 -5.38 23.72
CA CYS A 534 25.10 -4.07 23.20
C CYS A 534 25.44 -3.06 24.31
N LEU A 535 24.77 -3.14 25.47
CA LEU A 535 25.00 -2.24 26.61
C LEU A 535 26.13 -2.72 27.54
N ASN A 536 26.58 -3.97 27.40
CA ASN A 536 27.60 -4.54 28.26
C ASN A 536 29.01 -4.14 27.84
N LYS A 537 29.70 -3.37 28.69
CA LYS A 537 31.08 -2.92 28.46
C LYS A 537 32.13 -4.02 28.67
N GLU A 538 31.81 -5.06 29.43
CA GLU A 538 32.71 -6.18 29.73
C GLU A 538 32.65 -7.29 28.66
N MET A 539 31.77 -7.14 27.67
CA MET A 539 31.61 -8.12 26.60
C MET A 539 32.78 -8.06 25.60
N PRO A 540 33.51 -9.18 25.37
CA PRO A 540 34.54 -9.24 24.34
C PRO A 540 33.95 -9.03 22.92
N PRO A 541 34.77 -8.57 21.95
CA PRO A 541 34.32 -8.46 20.57
C PRO A 541 33.97 -9.84 20.00
N LEU A 542 32.70 -10.03 19.65
CA LEU A 542 32.19 -11.28 19.08
C LEU A 542 32.67 -11.52 17.63
N CYS A 543 33.14 -10.48 16.95
CA CYS A 543 33.71 -10.56 15.60
C CYS A 543 34.77 -9.48 15.41
N ASP A 544 35.90 -9.81 14.78
CA ASP A 544 37.09 -8.93 14.71
C ASP A 544 36.99 -7.84 13.60
N GLY A 545 35.82 -7.67 12.97
CA GLY A 545 35.59 -6.72 11.86
C GLY A 545 34.38 -5.79 11.99
N PHE A 546 33.51 -6.00 12.98
CA PHE A 546 32.27 -5.22 13.13
C PHE A 546 32.04 -4.85 14.60
N GLY A 547 31.47 -3.68 14.85
CA GLY A 547 31.00 -3.33 16.20
C GLY A 547 29.87 -4.26 16.64
N THR A 548 29.82 -4.63 17.92
CA THR A 548 28.83 -5.56 18.51
C THR A 548 27.40 -5.21 18.12
N ARG A 549 27.06 -3.91 18.09
CA ARG A 549 25.74 -3.43 17.67
C ARG A 549 25.41 -3.78 16.22
N THR A 550 26.32 -3.50 15.30
CA THR A 550 26.18 -3.80 13.88
C THR A 550 26.08 -5.31 13.66
N LEU A 551 26.89 -6.08 14.37
CA LEU A 551 26.85 -7.55 14.34
C LEU A 551 25.49 -8.09 14.78
N MET A 552 24.92 -7.59 15.89
CA MET A 552 23.60 -8.02 16.37
C MET A 552 22.51 -7.76 15.34
N VAL A 553 22.46 -6.53 14.80
CA VAL A 553 21.43 -6.15 13.82
C VAL A 553 21.58 -6.96 12.53
N GLN A 554 22.79 -7.10 11.99
CA GLN A 554 23.00 -7.87 10.76
C GLN A 554 22.66 -9.35 10.94
N THR A 555 23.10 -9.96 12.05
CA THR A 555 22.89 -11.39 12.31
C THR A 555 21.42 -11.76 12.46
N PHE A 556 20.65 -10.94 13.19
CA PHE A 556 19.25 -11.27 13.53
C PHE A 556 18.21 -10.56 12.66
N SER A 557 18.61 -9.65 11.76
CA SER A 557 17.68 -8.92 10.87
C SER A 557 16.73 -9.87 10.12
N HIS A 558 17.31 -10.85 9.43
CA HIS A 558 16.59 -11.80 8.60
C HIS A 558 15.67 -12.74 9.38
N CYS A 559 16.05 -13.13 10.61
CA CYS A 559 15.17 -13.97 11.43
C CYS A 559 14.03 -13.19 12.09
N ILE A 560 14.18 -11.87 12.25
CA ILE A 560 13.12 -11.01 12.81
C ILE A 560 12.13 -10.65 11.72
N LEU A 561 12.61 -10.12 10.60
CA LEU A 561 11.79 -9.65 9.49
C LEU A 561 12.40 -10.09 8.17
N CYS A 562 11.64 -10.86 7.40
CA CYS A 562 11.99 -11.25 6.04
C CYS A 562 10.71 -11.39 5.21
N SER A 563 10.79 -11.03 3.93
CA SER A 563 9.68 -11.19 2.98
C SER A 563 9.52 -12.66 2.59
N LYS A 564 8.29 -13.07 2.29
CA LYS A 564 7.99 -14.45 1.85
C LYS A 564 8.57 -14.77 0.47
N ASP A 565 8.71 -13.77 -0.38
CA ASP A 565 9.01 -13.95 -1.81
C ASP A 565 10.50 -13.89 -2.15
N GLU A 566 11.41 -13.99 -1.17
CA GLU A 566 12.87 -13.83 -1.34
C GLU A 566 13.24 -12.62 -2.23
N VAL A 567 12.39 -11.58 -2.23
CA VAL A 567 12.74 -10.26 -2.74
C VAL A 567 13.51 -9.64 -1.61
N ASP A 568 14.78 -9.31 -1.87
CA ASP A 568 15.65 -8.56 -0.99
C ASP A 568 14.85 -7.38 -0.39
N LEU A 569 14.29 -7.55 0.81
CA LEU A 569 13.99 -6.41 1.64
C LEU A 569 15.35 -5.77 1.81
N ASP A 570 15.56 -4.57 1.27
CA ASP A 570 16.84 -3.88 1.33
C ASP A 570 17.43 -4.13 2.72
N ASP A 571 18.56 -4.84 2.83
CA ASP A 571 19.15 -5.21 4.13
C ASP A 571 19.23 -4.00 5.08
N LEU A 572 19.32 -2.81 4.47
CA LEU A 572 19.24 -1.50 5.09
C LEU A 572 17.89 -1.20 5.77
N ILE A 573 16.76 -1.50 5.13
CA ILE A 573 15.41 -1.35 5.67
C ILE A 573 15.17 -2.32 6.83
N ALA A 574 15.54 -3.60 6.65
CA ALA A 574 15.46 -4.60 7.72
C ALA A 574 16.32 -4.18 8.91
N ALA A 575 17.57 -3.76 8.65
CA ALA A 575 18.48 -3.27 9.67
C ALA A 575 17.93 -2.02 10.37
N ARG A 576 17.29 -1.09 9.65
CA ARG A 576 16.68 0.12 10.23
C ARG A 576 15.51 -0.22 11.16
N LEU A 577 14.63 -1.12 10.75
CA LEU A 577 13.50 -1.57 11.57
C LEU A 577 14.00 -2.28 12.83
N VAL A 578 14.90 -3.25 12.67
CA VAL A 578 15.45 -4.02 13.80
C VAL A 578 16.27 -3.14 14.73
N THR A 579 16.98 -2.15 14.19
CA THR A 579 17.65 -1.12 14.99
C THR A 579 16.65 -0.37 15.87
N PHE A 580 15.55 0.13 15.28
CA PHE A 580 14.53 0.85 16.03
C PHE A 580 13.82 -0.04 17.08
N LEU A 581 13.50 -1.29 16.72
CA LEU A 581 12.95 -2.28 17.65
C LEU A 581 13.89 -2.53 18.83
N MET A 582 15.19 -2.68 18.57
CA MET A 582 16.20 -2.93 19.60
C MET A 582 16.37 -1.73 20.53
N ASP A 583 16.34 -0.50 20.01
CA ASP A 583 16.49 0.72 20.81
C ASP A 583 15.25 0.99 21.69
N ASN A 584 14.05 0.63 21.20
CA ASN A 584 12.77 0.94 21.85
C ASN A 584 12.01 -0.29 22.39
N TYR A 585 12.69 -1.44 22.53
CA TYR A 585 12.03 -2.72 22.83
C TYR A 585 11.22 -2.70 24.13
N GLN A 586 11.62 -1.89 25.12
CA GLN A 586 10.93 -1.81 26.40
C GLN A 586 9.53 -1.22 26.29
N ASP A 587 9.33 -0.28 25.36
CA ASP A 587 8.04 0.38 25.16
C ASP A 587 7.23 -0.32 24.08
N ILE A 588 7.87 -0.73 22.99
CA ILE A 588 7.22 -1.44 21.87
C ILE A 588 6.56 -2.75 22.32
N LEU A 589 7.18 -3.49 23.24
CA LEU A 589 6.69 -4.82 23.63
C LEU A 589 5.72 -4.78 24.82
N LYS A 590 5.39 -3.59 25.35
CA LYS A 590 4.35 -3.40 26.36
C LYS A 590 2.95 -3.47 25.75
N VAL A 591 1.97 -3.79 26.59
CA VAL A 591 0.55 -3.76 26.21
C VAL A 591 0.05 -2.30 26.23
N PRO A 592 -0.57 -1.79 25.15
CA PRO A 592 -1.12 -0.43 25.10
C PRO A 592 -2.36 -0.32 26.01
N LEU A 593 -2.18 0.25 27.20
CA LEU A 593 -3.24 0.40 28.21
C LEU A 593 -4.45 1.18 27.70
N ALA A 594 -4.25 2.19 26.87
CA ALA A 594 -5.36 2.99 26.31
C ALA A 594 -6.31 2.14 25.44
N LEU A 595 -5.75 1.23 24.63
CA LEU A 595 -6.52 0.30 23.82
C LEU A 595 -7.26 -0.70 24.71
N GLN A 596 -6.56 -1.28 25.69
CA GLN A 596 -7.15 -2.22 26.64
C GLN A 596 -8.34 -1.60 27.38
N THR A 597 -8.17 -0.43 28.01
CA THR A 597 -9.24 0.25 28.75
C THR A 597 -10.43 0.57 27.84
N SER A 598 -10.19 1.05 26.62
CA SER A 598 -11.27 1.37 25.67
C SER A 598 -12.10 0.14 25.29
N ILE A 599 -11.45 -1.01 25.09
CA ILE A 599 -12.12 -2.27 24.78
C ILE A 599 -12.88 -2.80 26.00
N GLU A 600 -12.25 -2.78 27.17
CA GLU A 600 -12.87 -3.23 28.43
C GLU A 600 -14.10 -2.38 28.78
N GLU A 601 -14.04 -1.06 28.60
CA GLU A 601 -15.17 -0.15 28.78
C GLU A 601 -16.30 -0.45 27.79
N ARG A 602 -15.97 -0.73 26.53
CA ARG A 602 -16.97 -1.12 25.52
C ARG A 602 -17.65 -2.43 25.86
N VAL A 603 -16.88 -3.45 26.26
CA VAL A 603 -17.41 -4.75 26.70
C VAL A 603 -18.26 -4.59 27.97
N ALA A 604 -17.79 -3.80 28.94
CA ALA A 604 -18.53 -3.50 30.17
C ALA A 604 -19.84 -2.76 29.88
N HIS A 605 -19.82 -1.76 28.99
CA HIS A 605 -21.02 -1.06 28.54
C HIS A 605 -22.03 -2.01 27.89
N LEU A 606 -21.58 -2.95 27.06
CA LEU A 606 -22.45 -3.95 26.43
C LEU A 606 -23.00 -4.98 27.42
N ARG A 607 -22.28 -5.24 28.53
CA ARG A 607 -22.72 -6.12 29.63
C ARG A 607 -23.65 -5.43 30.63
N ARG A 608 -23.62 -4.09 30.75
CA ARG A 608 -24.50 -3.34 31.67
C ARG A 608 -25.96 -3.39 31.17
N VAL A 609 -26.88 -3.63 32.11
CA VAL A 609 -28.33 -3.57 31.86
C VAL A 609 -28.70 -2.11 31.54
N GLN A 610 -29.23 -1.85 30.35
CA GLN A 610 -29.77 -0.54 29.98
C GLN A 610 -31.28 -0.52 30.27
N ILE A 611 -31.72 0.35 31.18
CA ILE A 611 -33.14 0.63 31.41
C ILE A 611 -33.58 1.65 30.35
N LYS A 612 -34.46 1.25 29.42
CA LYS A 612 -35.11 2.18 28.49
C LYS A 612 -36.48 2.57 29.02
N TYR A 613 -36.71 3.86 29.24
CA TYR A 613 -38.03 4.41 29.53
C TYR A 613 -38.81 4.63 28.22
N PRO A 614 -40.13 4.41 28.19
CA PRO A 614 -40.95 4.74 27.02
C PRO A 614 -40.91 6.26 26.81
N GLY A 615 -40.34 6.71 25.69
CA GLY A 615 -40.19 8.13 25.36
C GLY A 615 -38.76 8.69 25.41
N ALA A 616 -37.77 7.91 25.86
CA ALA A 616 -36.36 8.33 25.84
C ALA A 616 -35.65 8.08 24.49
N ASP A 617 -36.36 7.54 23.49
CA ASP A 617 -35.82 7.26 22.15
C ASP A 617 -35.77 8.48 21.23
N MET A 618 -35.72 9.70 21.80
CA MET A 618 -35.36 10.90 21.03
C MET A 618 -34.01 11.54 21.40
N ASP A 619 -33.33 11.17 22.49
CA ASP A 619 -32.13 11.95 22.89
C ASP A 619 -30.92 11.18 23.47
N ILE A 620 -30.87 9.84 23.44
CA ILE A 620 -29.67 9.12 23.91
C ILE A 620 -29.23 8.02 22.94
N THR A 621 -29.03 8.40 21.69
CA THR A 621 -27.88 7.89 20.94
C THR A 621 -26.65 8.63 21.47
N LEU A 622 -25.92 7.98 22.39
CA LEU A 622 -24.52 8.32 22.65
C LEU A 622 -23.75 8.05 21.35
N SER A 623 -23.86 9.05 20.47
CA SER A 623 -23.05 9.23 19.29
C SER A 623 -21.61 9.26 19.78
N ALA A 624 -20.73 8.55 19.06
CA ALA A 624 -19.31 8.86 19.05
C ALA A 624 -19.13 10.39 19.01
N PRO A 625 -18.09 10.97 19.63
CA PRO A 625 -17.94 12.42 19.73
C PRO A 625 -18.12 13.03 18.34
N SER A 626 -19.28 13.67 18.13
CA SER A 626 -19.61 14.35 16.91
C SER A 626 -18.82 15.64 16.92
N PHE A 627 -17.59 15.57 16.39
CA PHE A 627 -16.89 16.75 15.94
C PHE A 627 -17.78 17.40 14.88
N CYS A 628 -18.34 18.58 15.16
CA CYS A 628 -18.80 19.47 14.11
C CYS A 628 -17.57 19.78 13.25
N ARG A 629 -17.42 19.08 12.13
CA ARG A 629 -16.40 19.38 11.15
C ARG A 629 -16.96 20.49 10.27
N GLN A 630 -16.29 21.63 10.27
CA GLN A 630 -16.62 22.72 9.36
C GLN A 630 -16.47 22.20 7.92
N ILE A 631 -17.57 22.15 7.19
CA ILE A 631 -17.59 21.80 5.76
C ILE A 631 -16.95 22.94 4.96
N SER A 632 -16.33 22.61 3.83
CA SER A 632 -15.79 23.67 2.96
C SER A 632 -16.95 24.50 2.39
N PRO A 633 -16.71 25.79 2.07
CA PRO A 633 -17.72 26.62 1.40
C PRO A 633 -18.22 25.99 0.10
N GLU A 634 -17.36 25.27 -0.62
CA GLU A 634 -17.73 24.56 -1.86
C GLU A 634 -18.66 23.37 -1.59
N GLU A 635 -18.41 22.60 -0.54
CA GLU A 635 -19.25 21.46 -0.17
C GLU A 635 -20.59 21.93 0.43
N PHE A 636 -20.61 23.07 1.13
CA PHE A 636 -21.85 23.73 1.53
C PHE A 636 -22.66 24.21 0.33
N GLU A 637 -22.05 24.91 -0.62
CA GLU A 637 -22.76 25.38 -1.81
C GLU A 637 -23.22 24.22 -2.70
N TYR A 638 -22.45 23.13 -2.80
CA TYR A 638 -22.86 21.91 -3.50
C TYR A 638 -24.06 21.23 -2.82
N GLN A 639 -24.00 21.02 -1.49
CA GLN A 639 -25.12 20.43 -0.74
C GLN A 639 -26.36 21.33 -0.75
N ARG A 640 -26.17 22.65 -0.75
CA ARG A 640 -27.24 23.64 -0.89
C ARG A 640 -27.89 23.59 -2.27
N ALA A 641 -27.10 23.43 -3.33
CA ALA A 641 -27.58 23.42 -4.71
C ALA A 641 -28.26 22.09 -5.10
N TYR A 642 -27.71 20.94 -4.66
CA TYR A 642 -28.14 19.62 -5.16
C TYR A 642 -28.73 18.70 -4.09
N GLY A 643 -28.35 18.86 -2.81
CA GLY A 643 -28.75 17.95 -1.73
C GLY A 643 -30.23 18.05 -1.32
N SER A 644 -30.93 19.12 -1.72
CA SER A 644 -32.35 19.31 -1.40
C SER A 644 -33.30 18.80 -2.50
N GLN A 645 -32.83 18.58 -3.73
CA GLN A 645 -33.72 18.25 -4.85
C GLN A 645 -34.15 16.77 -4.86
N GLU A 646 -33.24 15.83 -4.62
CA GLU A 646 -33.57 14.39 -4.59
C GLU A 646 -34.59 14.02 -3.50
N PRO A 647 -34.48 14.49 -2.24
CA PRO A 647 -35.49 14.21 -1.21
C PRO A 647 -36.84 14.89 -1.51
N LEU A 648 -36.82 16.08 -2.14
CA LEU A 648 -38.04 16.78 -2.54
C LEU A 648 -38.75 16.07 -3.70
N ALA A 649 -38.01 15.54 -4.68
CA ALA A 649 -38.56 14.71 -5.75
C ALA A 649 -39.15 13.39 -5.19
N ALA A 650 -38.45 12.76 -4.23
CA ALA A 650 -38.96 11.57 -3.54
C ALA A 650 -40.25 11.86 -2.76
N LEU A 651 -40.33 13.00 -2.05
CA LEU A 651 -41.53 13.43 -1.35
C LEU A 651 -42.70 13.70 -2.31
N LEU A 652 -42.42 14.26 -3.49
CA LEU A 652 -43.44 14.46 -4.53
C LEU A 652 -44.01 13.12 -5.02
N GLU A 653 -43.16 12.12 -5.26
CA GLU A 653 -43.58 10.77 -5.63
C GLU A 653 -44.37 10.08 -4.53
N GLU A 654 -43.99 10.24 -3.27
CA GLU A 654 -44.71 9.68 -2.12
C GLU A 654 -46.14 10.26 -2.03
N VAL A 655 -46.30 11.58 -2.24
CA VAL A 655 -47.63 12.23 -2.24
C VAL A 655 -48.51 11.73 -3.38
N ILE A 656 -47.92 11.41 -4.54
CA ILE A 656 -48.63 10.87 -5.70
C ILE A 656 -49.03 9.41 -5.45
N THR A 657 -48.12 8.59 -4.94
CA THR A 657 -48.29 7.14 -4.77
C THR A 657 -49.07 6.74 -3.50
N ASP A 658 -49.18 7.62 -2.51
CA ASP A 658 -49.90 7.33 -1.26
C ASP A 658 -51.39 7.02 -1.48
N ALA A 659 -51.78 5.77 -1.26
CA ALA A 659 -53.15 5.28 -1.43
C ALA A 659 -54.13 5.77 -0.34
N LYS A 660 -53.65 6.36 0.76
CA LYS A 660 -54.48 6.85 1.87
C LYS A 660 -55.03 8.26 1.62
N LEU A 661 -54.48 9.00 0.66
CA LEU A 661 -54.91 10.37 0.35
C LEU A 661 -56.01 10.38 -0.72
N SER A 662 -57.09 11.14 -0.46
CA SER A 662 -58.16 11.32 -1.44
C SER A 662 -57.68 12.14 -2.65
N SER A 663 -58.30 11.96 -3.81
CA SER A 663 -57.92 12.67 -5.04
C SER A 663 -57.99 14.21 -4.90
N LYS A 664 -58.88 14.71 -4.04
CA LYS A 664 -59.02 16.14 -3.73
C LYS A 664 -57.86 16.65 -2.86
N GLU A 665 -57.40 15.85 -1.90
CA GLU A 665 -56.27 16.19 -1.03
C GLU A 665 -54.93 16.10 -1.77
N LYS A 666 -54.76 15.11 -2.65
CA LYS A 666 -53.60 15.01 -3.55
C LYS A 666 -53.48 16.25 -4.42
N LYS A 667 -54.56 16.68 -5.08
CA LYS A 667 -54.57 17.94 -5.87
C LYS A 667 -54.21 19.16 -5.02
N LYS A 668 -54.68 19.23 -3.76
CA LYS A 668 -54.36 20.36 -2.86
C LYS A 668 -52.88 20.36 -2.45
N LYS A 669 -52.33 19.20 -2.08
CA LYS A 669 -50.92 19.05 -1.72
C LYS A 669 -49.98 19.26 -2.91
N LEU A 670 -50.35 18.76 -4.10
CA LEU A 670 -49.59 18.99 -5.33
C LEU A 670 -49.55 20.48 -5.72
N LYS A 671 -50.68 21.21 -5.62
CA LYS A 671 -50.69 22.66 -5.82
C LYS A 671 -49.86 23.41 -4.78
N GLN A 672 -49.86 22.95 -3.53
CA GLN A 672 -49.03 23.53 -2.48
C GLN A 672 -47.54 23.27 -2.75
N PHE A 673 -47.19 22.07 -3.21
CA PHE A 673 -45.83 21.70 -3.58
C PHE A 673 -45.35 22.50 -4.79
N GLN A 674 -46.16 22.60 -5.85
CA GLN A 674 -45.90 23.42 -7.04
C GLN A 674 -45.64 24.89 -6.68
N LYS A 675 -46.37 25.43 -5.70
CA LYS A 675 -46.20 26.82 -5.25
C LYS A 675 -44.89 27.02 -4.46
N SER A 676 -44.48 26.03 -3.67
CA SER A 676 -43.29 26.12 -2.82
C SER A 676 -42.00 25.74 -3.56
N TYR A 677 -42.08 24.81 -4.51
CA TYR A 677 -40.94 24.25 -5.25
C TYR A 677 -41.29 24.04 -6.74
N PRO A 678 -41.39 25.13 -7.52
CA PRO A 678 -41.90 25.08 -8.90
C PRO A 678 -40.96 24.36 -9.88
N GLU A 679 -39.65 24.44 -9.67
CA GLU A 679 -38.63 23.84 -10.57
C GLU A 679 -38.68 22.30 -10.53
N VAL A 680 -38.69 21.72 -9.33
CA VAL A 680 -38.80 20.26 -9.12
C VAL A 680 -40.16 19.73 -9.61
N TYR A 681 -41.24 20.52 -9.47
CA TYR A 681 -42.56 20.16 -9.99
C TYR A 681 -42.59 20.17 -11.53
N GLN A 682 -41.95 21.15 -12.18
CA GLN A 682 -41.88 21.23 -13.65
C GLN A 682 -41.03 20.12 -14.26
N GLU A 683 -39.96 19.69 -13.58
CA GLU A 683 -39.15 18.56 -14.03
C GLU A 683 -39.95 17.25 -14.05
N ARG A 684 -40.85 17.06 -13.08
CA ARG A 684 -41.76 15.90 -13.02
C ARG A 684 -42.97 16.03 -13.96
N PHE A 685 -43.53 17.23 -14.11
CA PHE A 685 -44.69 17.52 -14.95
C PHE A 685 -44.37 18.58 -16.02
N PRO A 686 -43.56 18.25 -17.04
CA PRO A 686 -43.13 19.20 -18.06
C PRO A 686 -44.25 19.62 -19.01
N THR A 687 -45.31 18.81 -19.14
CA THR A 687 -46.49 19.11 -19.97
C THR A 687 -47.81 18.93 -19.20
N PRO A 688 -48.86 19.72 -19.49
CA PRO A 688 -50.16 19.61 -18.82
C PRO A 688 -50.87 18.25 -19.04
N GLU A 689 -50.45 17.49 -20.05
CA GLU A 689 -50.93 16.13 -20.33
C GLU A 689 -50.40 15.11 -19.32
N SER A 690 -49.18 15.30 -18.82
CA SER A 690 -48.57 14.44 -17.80
C SER A 690 -49.26 14.57 -16.43
N GLU A 691 -49.78 15.75 -16.10
CA GLU A 691 -50.60 15.97 -14.90
C GLU A 691 -52.03 15.40 -15.07
N ALA A 692 -52.58 15.47 -16.28
CA ALA A 692 -53.91 14.96 -16.61
C ALA A 692 -54.04 13.43 -16.49
N LEU A 693 -52.94 12.69 -16.69
CA LEU A 693 -52.85 11.24 -16.48
C LEU A 693 -53.10 10.81 -15.03
N LEU A 694 -52.77 11.65 -14.05
CA LEU A 694 -52.97 11.36 -12.62
C LEU A 694 -54.41 11.60 -12.16
N PHE A 695 -55.17 12.43 -12.88
CA PHE A 695 -56.54 12.78 -12.53
C PHE A 695 -57.44 12.86 -13.77
N PRO A 696 -57.81 11.73 -14.38
CA PRO A 696 -58.70 11.72 -15.54
C PRO A 696 -60.03 12.41 -15.20
N GLU A 697 -60.41 13.42 -15.99
CA GLU A 697 -61.71 14.06 -15.84
C GLU A 697 -62.83 13.06 -16.16
N LYS A 698 -63.76 12.87 -15.23
CA LYS A 698 -65.00 12.17 -15.52
C LYS A 698 -65.80 13.00 -16.53
N SER A 699 -66.06 12.43 -17.70
CA SER A 699 -66.91 13.01 -18.74
C SER A 699 -68.28 13.40 -18.15
N LYS A 700 -68.57 14.70 -18.08
CA LYS A 700 -69.92 15.18 -17.81
C LYS A 700 -70.74 15.08 -19.09
N ALA A 701 -71.73 14.18 -19.11
CA ALA A 701 -72.79 14.19 -20.09
C ALA A 701 -73.54 15.53 -20.03
N LYS A 702 -73.68 16.19 -21.19
CA LYS A 702 -74.47 17.42 -21.35
C LYS A 702 -75.96 17.13 -21.19
N PRO A 703 -76.71 18.06 -20.58
CA PRO A 703 -78.03 18.43 -21.09
C PRO A 703 -77.99 19.81 -21.76
N GLN A 704 -78.87 19.97 -22.75
CA GLN A 704 -79.02 21.14 -23.63
C GLN A 704 -79.79 22.31 -22.98
N LEU A 705 -79.51 23.52 -23.50
CA LEU A 705 -80.33 24.73 -23.60
C LEU A 705 -80.64 25.53 -22.32
N LEU A 706 -80.17 26.79 -22.25
CA LEU A 706 -80.91 27.95 -22.77
C LEU A 706 -80.03 29.22 -22.78
N MET A 707 -80.20 30.01 -23.85
CA MET A 707 -79.58 31.31 -24.07
C MET A 707 -80.32 32.40 -23.29
N TRP A 708 -79.59 33.33 -22.65
CA TRP A 708 -80.01 34.73 -22.65
C TRP A 708 -78.84 35.70 -22.42
N ALA A 709 -78.84 36.73 -23.28
CA ALA A 709 -77.86 37.78 -23.39
C ALA A 709 -78.17 38.95 -22.44
N LEU A 710 -77.16 39.76 -22.11
CA LEU A 710 -77.18 41.23 -21.94
C LEU A 710 -75.78 41.66 -21.42
N LYS A 711 -74.91 42.19 -22.30
CA LYS A 711 -74.62 43.63 -22.51
C LYS A 711 -73.97 44.36 -21.31
N ASN A 712 -72.72 44.79 -21.59
CA ASN A 712 -72.18 46.15 -21.37
C ASN A 712 -71.40 46.49 -20.06
N PRO A 713 -70.46 47.48 -20.13
CA PRO A 713 -69.03 47.25 -19.82
C PRO A 713 -68.42 48.20 -18.75
N PHE A 714 -67.13 47.97 -18.46
CA PHE A 714 -66.09 48.88 -17.94
C PHE A 714 -66.49 50.23 -17.31
N GLN A 715 -66.01 50.49 -16.09
CA GLN A 715 -65.18 51.70 -15.83
C GLN A 715 -64.19 51.51 -14.65
N PRO A 716 -63.05 52.26 -14.65
CA PRO A 716 -61.88 52.05 -13.80
C PRO A 716 -61.78 53.07 -12.65
N PHE A 717 -61.17 52.69 -11.53
CA PHE A 717 -60.82 53.67 -10.48
C PHE A 717 -59.35 54.09 -10.58
N GLN A 718 -59.17 55.38 -10.91
CA GLN A 718 -57.91 56.09 -10.98
C GLN A 718 -57.38 56.47 -9.59
N ARG A 719 -56.03 56.56 -9.53
CA ARG A 719 -55.20 57.15 -8.49
C ARG A 719 -55.59 58.60 -8.17
N THR A 720 -55.44 58.99 -6.90
CA THR A 720 -55.08 60.36 -6.51
C THR A 720 -53.90 60.37 -5.55
N ARG A 721 -52.98 61.30 -5.84
CA ARG A 721 -51.74 61.63 -5.12
C ARG A 721 -52.04 62.46 -3.87
N SER A 722 -51.15 62.41 -2.88
CA SER A 722 -50.81 63.58 -2.06
C SER A 722 -49.42 63.41 -1.45
N PHE A 723 -48.50 64.27 -1.88
CA PHE A 723 -47.31 64.67 -1.13
C PHE A 723 -47.73 65.63 -0.01
N ARG A 724 -46.96 65.66 1.08
CA ARG A 724 -46.84 66.84 1.94
C ARG A 724 -45.37 67.17 2.14
N MET A 725 -45.14 68.49 2.14
CA MET A 725 -43.91 69.26 2.30
C MET A 725 -43.07 68.87 3.52
#